data_AF-A0A928CUQ9-F1
#
_entry.id   AF-A0A928CUQ9-F1
#
_cell.length_a   1.000
_cell.length_b   1.000
_cell.length_c   1.000
_cell.angle_alpha   90.00
_cell.angle_beta   90.00
_cell.angle_gamma   90.00
#
_symmetry.space_group_name_H-M   'P 1'
#
loop_
_entity.id
_entity.type
_entity.pdbx_description
1 polymer ?
#
loop_
_entity_poly.entity_id
_entity_poly.type
_entity_poly.pdbx_seq_one_letter_code
_entity_poly.pdbx_strand_id
1 'polypeptide(L)'
;MKKSTAILLAAVISIISLNLNGGELTAGKLKLVLRKNNTAPASIVYDGGQPLFTNFFYSWYGRGQWYSDRSAVKNIRFLIKTSDHLKVQYDCADFNVSAEYSLLADPDALKAEFYLKARRDICLGGIDPPGGFFLPLISRGKHLTHFYQVATDLSLKLMSRKDFPAGLAGYVLGNCIGGNATADGKEGFFMLLDRRFYDGRPPVIGPGGICFSKDICRLIKQGEVIKGQFYIIPFKGDAAAKAKMAVARFCSPDPAGRWDLFADYRKRVRQPLNSFAIAAENSELTAAAGGTEQVFPQTPLPREIIPCIRLESAQNQSVFSQIVLKTKKELRDIRFTLDFPTLNDCRINRILPAPSDYPATSFAMAGVFPDILSSPELPVLSPDAGNAAWLLTIFVPEKTRPGIHKGTIAVLSGKKTVCILPAEVKVYDFALPRSSAFRTVFLLWTSKAYRAQFDQWAHLLDQRKLRITTPTEIATPCKNDGTLREPERLKNAIRSSLAAGDCCVRLGSVFMWRPMPFKDKTGKEAETFIKNYSRQVYAILKELNAVRKVWFLMADETHRPKLNKMHVQWCKWVKEAAPELPIFSTQNHPAFEIADHADILCGPLSSVNVLRKKYGSSREYWIYENGFPFSLGQSEIVTRSMPLRSYRNGIAGYHQWSSSFWTAEHGTGKFRPGHFHGAASLYYPPEFGGPERRPVRSMRLINCAQGIIDLDYAELLRSLIVRNPDSAKGREAAKFLQDNLNQLVPDIIPSA
;
A
#
# COMPACT_ATOMS: atom_id res chain seq x y z
N MET A 1 6.12 -74.30 -5.14
CA MET A 1 6.43 -73.22 -4.17
C MET A 1 6.33 -71.77 -4.72
N LYS A 2 5.65 -71.49 -5.86
CA LYS A 2 5.47 -70.09 -6.35
C LYS A 2 4.01 -69.58 -6.40
N LYS A 3 3.02 -70.38 -6.00
CA LYS A 3 1.60 -69.96 -5.96
C LYS A 3 1.07 -69.59 -4.58
N SER A 4 1.78 -69.95 -3.50
CA SER A 4 1.33 -69.70 -2.12
C SER A 4 1.76 -68.33 -1.57
N THR A 5 2.79 -67.70 -2.13
CA THR A 5 3.30 -66.39 -1.69
C THR A 5 2.53 -65.20 -2.29
N ALA A 6 1.86 -65.38 -3.43
CA ALA A 6 1.08 -64.33 -4.08
C ALA A 6 -0.27 -64.07 -3.41
N ILE A 7 -0.87 -65.09 -2.77
CA ILE A 7 -2.18 -64.98 -2.11
C ILE A 7 -2.03 -64.31 -0.73
N LEU A 8 -0.91 -64.51 -0.04
CA LEU A 8 -0.63 -63.81 1.23
C LEU A 8 -0.32 -62.32 1.01
N LEU A 9 0.34 -61.94 -0.10
CA LEU A 9 0.64 -60.54 -0.40
C LEU A 9 -0.62 -59.76 -0.84
N ALA A 10 -1.56 -60.41 -1.55
CA ALA A 10 -2.85 -59.81 -1.89
C ALA A 10 -3.79 -59.67 -0.68
N ALA A 11 -3.72 -60.57 0.31
CA ALA A 11 -4.47 -60.47 1.56
C ALA A 11 -3.91 -59.37 2.49
N VAL A 12 -2.57 -59.20 2.55
CA VAL A 12 -1.95 -58.13 3.34
C VAL A 12 -2.11 -56.75 2.69
N ILE A 13 -2.10 -56.66 1.35
CA ILE A 13 -2.39 -55.40 0.63
C ILE A 13 -3.89 -55.05 0.65
N SER A 14 -4.78 -56.04 0.80
CA SER A 14 -6.22 -55.79 1.02
C SER A 14 -6.56 -55.44 2.47
N ILE A 15 -5.71 -55.79 3.45
CA ILE A 15 -5.86 -55.34 4.85
C ILE A 15 -5.26 -53.94 5.06
N ILE A 16 -4.35 -53.48 4.19
CA ILE A 16 -3.83 -52.09 4.18
C ILE A 16 -4.60 -51.17 3.20
N SER A 17 -5.43 -51.74 2.33
CA SER A 17 -6.52 -50.99 1.68
C SER A 17 -7.70 -50.86 2.63
N LEU A 18 -7.48 -50.15 3.75
CA LEU A 18 -8.56 -49.66 4.59
C LEU A 18 -9.59 -49.00 3.69
N ASN A 19 -10.80 -49.57 3.69
CA ASN A 19 -12.01 -48.97 3.18
C ASN A 19 -12.11 -47.51 3.67
N LEU A 20 -11.64 -46.55 2.87
CA LEU A 20 -11.94 -45.13 3.04
C LEU A 20 -13.35 -44.87 2.49
N ASN A 21 -14.33 -45.67 2.95
CA ASN A 21 -15.73 -45.28 2.88
C ASN A 21 -15.90 -44.12 3.89
N GLY A 22 -16.64 -43.08 3.49
CA GLY A 22 -16.78 -41.83 4.24
C GLY A 22 -16.92 -42.06 5.74
N GLY A 23 -16.11 -41.33 6.53
CA GLY A 23 -16.10 -41.41 7.98
C GLY A 23 -16.71 -40.16 8.60
N GLU A 24 -17.25 -40.34 9.79
CA GLU A 24 -17.81 -39.26 10.59
C GLU A 24 -17.11 -39.26 11.95
N LEU A 25 -16.67 -38.08 12.39
CA LEU A 25 -16.17 -37.84 13.75
C LEU A 25 -17.24 -37.09 14.52
N THR A 26 -17.40 -37.37 15.81
CA THR A 26 -18.43 -36.74 16.65
C THR A 26 -17.90 -36.42 18.04
N ALA A 27 -18.14 -35.20 18.52
CA ALA A 27 -18.03 -34.86 19.93
C ALA A 27 -19.11 -33.84 20.29
N GLY A 28 -19.86 -34.11 21.37
CA GLY A 28 -21.03 -33.30 21.73
C GLY A 28 -22.01 -33.16 20.57
N LYS A 29 -22.34 -31.93 20.19
CA LYS A 29 -23.25 -31.62 19.07
C LYS A 29 -22.54 -31.48 17.73
N LEU A 30 -21.21 -31.59 17.72
CA LEU A 30 -20.37 -31.33 16.57
C LEU A 30 -20.04 -32.62 15.82
N LYS A 31 -20.14 -32.56 14.49
CA LYS A 31 -19.83 -33.69 13.61
C LYS A 31 -18.95 -33.25 12.45
N LEU A 32 -17.80 -33.91 12.25
CA LEU A 32 -16.93 -33.71 11.08
C LEU A 32 -17.14 -34.85 10.08
N VAL A 33 -17.57 -34.52 8.86
CA VAL A 33 -17.92 -35.49 7.81
C VAL A 33 -16.87 -35.48 6.70
N LEU A 34 -16.36 -36.67 6.36
CA LEU A 34 -15.41 -36.90 5.27
C LEU A 34 -16.14 -37.43 4.02
N ARG A 35 -16.04 -36.75 2.87
CA ARG A 35 -16.71 -37.16 1.62
C ARG A 35 -15.83 -38.09 0.77
N LYS A 36 -16.47 -39.03 0.07
CA LYS A 36 -15.85 -40.13 -0.68
C LYS A 36 -14.98 -39.71 -1.87
N ASN A 37 -15.24 -38.55 -2.49
CA ASN A 37 -14.59 -38.11 -3.74
C ASN A 37 -13.78 -36.81 -3.62
N ASN A 38 -13.65 -36.25 -2.42
CA ASN A 38 -12.84 -35.05 -2.20
C ASN A 38 -11.70 -35.41 -1.26
N THR A 39 -10.50 -35.04 -1.66
CA THR A 39 -9.25 -35.43 -1.01
C THR A 39 -9.12 -34.83 0.41
N ALA A 40 -9.95 -33.88 0.85
CA ALA A 40 -9.87 -33.17 2.15
C ALA A 40 -11.16 -33.34 3.01
N PRO A 41 -11.13 -33.04 4.35
CA PRO A 41 -12.35 -32.99 5.16
C PRO A 41 -13.35 -32.03 4.52
N ALA A 42 -14.59 -32.50 4.34
CA ALA A 42 -15.57 -31.75 3.56
C ALA A 42 -16.41 -30.85 4.47
N SER A 43 -16.97 -31.33 5.58
CA SER A 43 -17.94 -30.50 6.30
C SER A 43 -17.96 -30.67 7.80
N ILE A 44 -18.15 -29.56 8.51
CA ILE A 44 -18.69 -29.58 9.87
C ILE A 44 -20.20 -29.43 9.81
N VAL A 45 -20.86 -30.30 10.55
CA VAL A 45 -22.29 -30.30 10.83
C VAL A 45 -22.48 -30.06 12.33
N TYR A 46 -23.46 -29.26 12.71
CA TYR A 46 -23.82 -28.97 14.10
C TYR A 46 -25.35 -28.99 14.25
N ASP A 47 -25.85 -29.70 15.28
CA ASP A 47 -27.27 -29.75 15.70
C ASP A 47 -28.33 -29.69 14.58
N GLY A 48 -28.37 -30.69 13.68
CA GLY A 48 -29.47 -30.83 12.69
C GLY A 48 -29.11 -31.32 11.27
N GLY A 49 -27.88 -31.78 11.02
CA GLY A 49 -27.54 -32.47 9.77
C GLY A 49 -27.11 -31.57 8.61
N GLN A 50 -27.32 -30.24 8.69
CA GLN A 50 -26.85 -29.31 7.66
C GLN A 50 -25.39 -28.91 7.88
N PRO A 51 -24.56 -28.87 6.82
CA PRO A 51 -23.20 -28.37 6.92
C PRO A 51 -23.16 -26.87 7.25
N LEU A 52 -22.57 -26.51 8.39
CA LEU A 52 -22.19 -25.13 8.70
C LEU A 52 -21.06 -24.66 7.77
N PHE A 53 -20.17 -25.58 7.38
CA PHE A 53 -19.25 -25.38 6.26
C PHE A 53 -18.98 -26.66 5.47
N THR A 54 -18.46 -26.51 4.25
CA THR A 54 -18.54 -27.53 3.20
C THR A 54 -17.26 -27.84 2.44
N ASN A 55 -16.17 -27.07 2.62
CA ASN A 55 -14.83 -27.45 2.14
C ASN A 55 -13.75 -26.66 2.87
N PHE A 56 -12.55 -27.24 2.93
CA PHE A 56 -11.29 -26.56 3.18
C PHE A 56 -10.56 -26.39 1.85
N PHE A 57 -10.21 -25.16 1.45
CA PHE A 57 -9.36 -24.91 0.28
C PHE A 57 -8.01 -24.29 0.64
N TYR A 58 -7.01 -24.58 -0.17
CA TYR A 58 -5.70 -23.93 -0.13
C TYR A 58 -5.52 -23.11 -1.39
N SER A 59 -5.07 -21.87 -1.26
CA SER A 59 -4.57 -21.12 -2.41
C SER A 59 -3.29 -20.41 -2.01
N TRP A 60 -2.37 -20.32 -2.96
CA TRP A 60 -1.12 -19.59 -2.80
C TRP A 60 -0.65 -19.06 -4.15
N TYR A 61 0.23 -18.07 -4.09
CA TYR A 61 0.83 -17.48 -5.27
C TYR A 61 2.31 -17.87 -5.36
N GLY A 62 2.68 -18.66 -6.36
CA GLY A 62 4.05 -19.11 -6.58
C GLY A 62 4.43 -19.05 -8.06
N ARG A 63 5.73 -18.89 -8.39
CA ARG A 63 6.23 -18.91 -9.78
C ARG A 63 5.50 -17.96 -10.77
N GLY A 64 4.95 -16.84 -10.30
CA GLY A 64 4.22 -15.94 -11.19
C GLY A 64 2.78 -16.36 -11.48
N GLN A 65 2.23 -17.38 -10.79
CA GLN A 65 0.88 -17.90 -11.01
C GLN A 65 0.14 -18.20 -9.69
N TRP A 66 -1.19 -18.11 -9.77
CA TRP A 66 -2.08 -18.52 -8.70
C TRP A 66 -2.31 -20.03 -8.72
N TYR A 67 -1.99 -20.70 -7.62
CA TYR A 67 -2.34 -22.09 -7.39
C TYR A 67 -3.54 -22.15 -6.46
N SER A 68 -4.54 -22.95 -6.84
CA SER A 68 -5.68 -23.28 -5.97
C SER A 68 -5.83 -24.79 -5.88
N ASP A 69 -6.24 -25.25 -4.70
CA ASP A 69 -6.39 -26.64 -4.24
C ASP A 69 -6.84 -27.62 -5.32
N ARG A 70 -7.88 -27.25 -6.10
CA ARG A 70 -8.44 -28.14 -7.14
C ARG A 70 -7.43 -28.63 -8.18
N SER A 71 -6.26 -28.00 -8.30
CA SER A 71 -5.22 -28.35 -9.28
C SER A 71 -3.85 -28.71 -8.67
N ALA A 72 -3.64 -28.48 -7.36
CA ALA A 72 -2.28 -28.39 -6.81
C ALA A 72 -1.97 -29.36 -5.66
N VAL A 73 -3.00 -29.96 -5.03
CA VAL A 73 -2.83 -31.07 -4.08
C VAL A 73 -2.72 -32.36 -4.88
N LYS A 74 -1.54 -32.98 -4.85
CA LYS A 74 -1.30 -34.23 -5.59
C LYS A 74 -1.84 -35.44 -4.84
N ASN A 75 -1.65 -35.46 -3.52
CA ASN A 75 -2.05 -36.56 -2.65
C ASN A 75 -2.47 -36.05 -1.27
N ILE A 76 -3.38 -36.78 -0.61
CA ILE A 76 -3.72 -36.58 0.80
C ILE A 76 -3.53 -37.90 1.53
N ARG A 77 -2.84 -37.86 2.67
CA ARG A 77 -2.59 -39.02 3.53
C ARG A 77 -3.24 -38.79 4.89
N PHE A 78 -4.13 -39.70 5.28
CA PHE A 78 -4.69 -39.73 6.63
C PHE A 78 -3.70 -40.48 7.53
N LEU A 79 -3.17 -39.79 8.54
CA LEU A 79 -2.17 -40.34 9.45
C LEU A 79 -2.81 -40.91 10.73
N ILE A 80 -3.88 -40.27 11.22
CA ILE A 80 -4.63 -40.70 12.42
C ILE A 80 -6.12 -40.42 12.19
N LYS A 81 -6.99 -41.35 12.61
CA LYS A 81 -8.45 -41.20 12.60
C LYS A 81 -9.05 -41.94 13.81
N THR A 82 -9.41 -41.22 14.85
CA THR A 82 -10.20 -41.72 16.00
C THR A 82 -11.65 -41.21 15.90
N SER A 83 -12.46 -41.33 16.95
CA SER A 83 -13.84 -40.78 16.99
C SER A 83 -13.90 -39.25 17.10
N ASP A 84 -12.85 -38.62 17.60
CA ASP A 84 -12.77 -37.20 17.95
C ASP A 84 -11.52 -36.50 17.40
N HIS A 85 -10.60 -37.25 16.78
CA HIS A 85 -9.30 -36.76 16.33
C HIS A 85 -8.97 -37.20 14.90
N LEU A 86 -8.40 -36.30 14.11
CA LEU A 86 -8.02 -36.53 12.73
C LEU A 86 -6.72 -35.81 12.37
N LYS A 87 -5.73 -36.55 11.91
CA LYS A 87 -4.46 -36.01 11.41
C LYS A 87 -4.34 -36.27 9.91
N VAL A 88 -4.11 -35.20 9.15
CA VAL A 88 -4.05 -35.20 7.69
C VAL A 88 -2.75 -34.57 7.22
N GLN A 89 -2.11 -35.20 6.23
CA GLN A 89 -0.96 -34.64 5.52
C GLN A 89 -1.35 -34.37 4.06
N TYR A 90 -1.09 -33.16 3.60
CA TYR A 90 -1.35 -32.70 2.24
C TYR A 90 -0.01 -32.60 1.49
N ASP A 91 0.07 -33.28 0.36
CA ASP A 91 1.20 -33.23 -0.57
C ASP A 91 0.92 -32.15 -1.63
N CYS A 92 1.35 -30.92 -1.35
CA CYS A 92 1.27 -29.80 -2.27
C CYS A 92 2.57 -29.68 -3.07
N ALA A 93 2.51 -29.17 -4.30
CA ALA A 93 3.69 -29.00 -5.15
C ALA A 93 4.83 -28.21 -4.46
N ASP A 94 4.46 -27.19 -3.67
CA ASP A 94 5.37 -26.22 -3.07
C ASP A 94 5.51 -26.35 -1.55
N PHE A 95 4.60 -27.07 -0.90
CA PHE A 95 4.49 -27.12 0.56
C PHE A 95 4.28 -28.55 1.04
N ASN A 96 4.86 -28.85 2.20
CA ASN A 96 4.38 -29.93 3.06
C ASN A 96 3.43 -29.29 4.06
N VAL A 97 2.14 -29.62 3.95
CA VAL A 97 1.14 -29.18 4.93
C VAL A 97 0.72 -30.39 5.73
N SER A 98 0.67 -30.28 7.04
CA SER A 98 -0.08 -31.24 7.86
C SER A 98 -1.05 -30.48 8.75
N ALA A 99 -2.25 -31.00 8.91
CA ALA A 99 -3.25 -30.46 9.82
C ALA A 99 -3.73 -31.55 10.76
N GLU A 100 -4.06 -31.15 11.97
CA GLU A 100 -4.57 -31.98 13.04
C GLU A 100 -5.84 -31.34 13.56
N TYR A 101 -6.92 -32.12 13.57
CA TYR A 101 -8.27 -31.67 13.88
C TYR A 101 -8.75 -32.44 15.11
N SER A 102 -9.21 -31.73 16.11
CA SER A 102 -9.78 -32.32 17.33
C SER A 102 -11.15 -31.71 17.62
N LEU A 103 -12.14 -32.56 17.85
CA LEU A 103 -13.46 -32.13 18.30
C LEU A 103 -13.44 -32.00 19.83
N LEU A 104 -13.82 -30.83 20.32
CA LEU A 104 -13.89 -30.50 21.75
C LEU A 104 -15.36 -30.49 22.15
N ALA A 105 -15.70 -31.18 23.24
CA ALA A 105 -17.08 -31.29 23.73
C ALA A 105 -17.51 -30.10 24.61
N ASP A 106 -16.57 -29.36 25.20
CA ASP A 106 -16.90 -28.23 26.10
C ASP A 106 -15.94 -27.02 25.95
N PRO A 107 -16.39 -25.93 25.30
CA PRO A 107 -17.60 -25.87 24.47
C PRO A 107 -17.42 -26.69 23.18
N ASP A 108 -18.54 -27.11 22.57
CA ASP A 108 -18.55 -27.69 21.22
C ASP A 108 -17.70 -26.82 20.27
N ALA A 109 -16.54 -27.34 19.87
CA ALA A 109 -15.60 -26.64 19.00
C ALA A 109 -14.74 -27.60 18.19
N LEU A 110 -14.36 -27.22 16.98
CA LEU A 110 -13.28 -27.89 16.25
C LEU A 110 -11.99 -27.12 16.48
N LYS A 111 -11.05 -27.74 17.18
CA LYS A 111 -9.65 -27.30 17.19
C LYS A 111 -8.98 -27.77 15.91
N ALA A 112 -8.27 -26.88 15.24
CA ALA A 112 -7.45 -27.19 14.08
C ALA A 112 -6.04 -26.63 14.31
N GLU A 113 -5.07 -27.53 14.37
CA GLU A 113 -3.64 -27.22 14.37
C GLU A 113 -3.09 -27.51 12.97
N PHE A 114 -2.20 -26.67 12.47
CA PHE A 114 -1.56 -26.90 11.19
C PHE A 114 -0.07 -26.60 11.26
N TYR A 115 0.64 -27.28 10.38
CA TYR A 115 2.07 -27.18 10.17
C TYR A 115 2.29 -26.97 8.69
N LEU A 116 3.01 -25.91 8.34
CA LEU A 116 3.32 -25.54 6.98
C LEU A 116 4.83 -25.44 6.83
N LYS A 117 5.41 -26.27 5.97
CA LYS A 117 6.83 -26.22 5.63
C LYS A 117 6.98 -26.07 4.13
N ALA A 118 7.64 -25.00 3.66
CA ALA A 118 7.97 -24.90 2.25
C ALA A 118 9.00 -25.96 1.84
N ARG A 119 8.83 -26.51 0.64
CA ARG A 119 9.77 -27.49 0.07
C ARG A 119 11.04 -26.83 -0.49
N ARG A 120 11.03 -25.51 -0.63
CA ARG A 120 12.06 -24.67 -1.25
C ARG A 120 11.80 -23.22 -0.86
N ASP A 121 12.73 -22.32 -1.18
CA ASP A 121 12.51 -20.90 -0.96
C ASP A 121 11.39 -20.37 -1.87
N ILE A 122 10.30 -19.91 -1.25
CA ILE A 122 9.14 -19.39 -1.96
C ILE A 122 8.95 -17.93 -1.56
N CYS A 123 9.13 -17.04 -2.53
CA CYS A 123 8.69 -15.66 -2.38
C CYS A 123 7.20 -15.59 -2.75
N LEU A 124 6.32 -15.63 -1.74
CA LEU A 124 4.89 -15.37 -1.94
C LEU A 124 4.72 -13.86 -2.21
N GLY A 125 4.22 -13.51 -3.40
CA GLY A 125 4.03 -12.12 -3.84
C GLY A 125 2.56 -11.73 -3.94
N GLY A 126 2.24 -10.47 -3.62
CA GLY A 126 0.99 -9.79 -4.00
C GLY A 126 0.11 -9.31 -2.84
N ILE A 127 -0.47 -8.12 -2.98
CA ILE A 127 -1.32 -7.47 -1.95
C ILE A 127 -2.80 -7.41 -2.37
N ASP A 128 -3.20 -7.80 -3.59
CA ASP A 128 -4.63 -7.87 -3.91
C ASP A 128 -5.03 -8.80 -5.08
N PRO A 129 -5.97 -9.75 -4.87
CA PRO A 129 -6.29 -10.34 -3.56
C PRO A 129 -5.04 -11.11 -3.10
N PRO A 130 -4.89 -11.39 -1.80
CA PRO A 130 -3.58 -11.48 -1.16
C PRO A 130 -2.77 -12.62 -1.76
N GLY A 131 -1.47 -12.42 -1.97
CA GLY A 131 -0.50 -13.52 -2.10
C GLY A 131 -0.35 -14.32 -0.79
N GLY A 132 -1.45 -14.50 -0.07
CA GLY A 132 -1.56 -15.25 1.16
C GLY A 132 -1.68 -16.73 0.84
N PHE A 133 -1.08 -17.52 1.71
CA PHE A 133 -1.43 -18.92 1.84
C PHE A 133 -2.77 -18.98 2.59
N PHE A 134 -3.85 -19.41 1.94
CA PHE A 134 -5.15 -19.53 2.59
C PHE A 134 -5.27 -20.87 3.31
N LEU A 135 -5.47 -20.82 4.62
CA LEU A 135 -5.57 -22.01 5.46
C LEU A 135 -6.79 -21.97 6.38
N PRO A 136 -7.50 -23.07 6.40
CA PRO A 136 -8.23 -23.50 5.22
C PRO A 136 -9.31 -22.47 4.80
N LEU A 137 -9.55 -22.35 3.49
CA LEU A 137 -10.64 -21.52 2.97
C LEU A 137 -11.98 -22.22 3.22
N ILE A 138 -12.86 -21.64 4.03
CA ILE A 138 -14.11 -22.24 4.52
C ILE A 138 -15.26 -21.90 3.57
N SER A 139 -15.73 -22.89 2.81
CA SER A 139 -16.96 -22.75 2.01
C SER A 139 -18.20 -22.84 2.90
N ARG A 140 -19.00 -21.78 2.95
CA ARG A 140 -20.15 -21.66 3.86
C ARG A 140 -21.29 -22.59 3.50
N GLY A 141 -22.09 -22.97 4.49
CA GLY A 141 -23.44 -23.47 4.23
C GLY A 141 -24.26 -22.42 3.46
N LYS A 142 -25.10 -22.85 2.51
CA LYS A 142 -25.91 -21.95 1.66
C LYS A 142 -26.82 -21.00 2.47
N HIS A 143 -27.13 -21.36 3.72
CA HIS A 143 -27.99 -20.60 4.62
C HIS A 143 -27.25 -19.50 5.43
N LEU A 144 -25.92 -19.53 5.49
CA LEU A 144 -25.11 -18.52 6.19
C LEU A 144 -24.83 -17.34 5.25
N THR A 145 -25.79 -16.42 5.19
CA THR A 145 -25.79 -15.30 4.26
C THR A 145 -25.20 -14.01 4.84
N HIS A 146 -24.92 -13.99 6.15
CA HIS A 146 -24.50 -12.81 6.91
C HIS A 146 -23.20 -13.07 7.69
N PHE A 147 -22.65 -12.00 8.27
CA PHE A 147 -21.43 -12.04 9.06
C PHE A 147 -21.56 -11.24 10.34
N TYR A 148 -20.85 -11.67 11.38
CA TYR A 148 -20.60 -10.82 12.54
C TYR A 148 -19.29 -10.07 12.39
N GLN A 149 -19.36 -8.74 12.43
CA GLN A 149 -18.23 -7.90 12.81
C GLN A 149 -18.11 -7.94 14.33
N VAL A 150 -16.91 -8.26 14.82
CA VAL A 150 -16.62 -8.31 16.25
C VAL A 150 -15.78 -7.10 16.63
N ALA A 151 -16.25 -6.31 17.59
CA ALA A 151 -15.51 -5.16 18.12
C ALA A 151 -14.52 -5.60 19.22
N THR A 152 -13.66 -4.68 19.67
CA THR A 152 -12.65 -4.93 20.72
C THR A 152 -13.25 -5.34 22.06
N ASP A 153 -14.45 -4.87 22.37
CA ASP A 153 -15.22 -5.22 23.57
C ASP A 153 -16.05 -6.50 23.39
N LEU A 154 -15.83 -7.23 22.29
CA LEU A 154 -16.57 -8.41 21.86
C LEU A 154 -18.05 -8.15 21.55
N SER A 155 -18.47 -6.89 21.38
CA SER A 155 -19.78 -6.59 20.83
C SER A 155 -19.86 -7.04 19.36
N LEU A 156 -21.04 -7.51 18.96
CA LEU A 156 -21.26 -8.12 17.65
C LEU A 156 -22.20 -7.24 16.81
N LYS A 157 -21.79 -6.95 15.57
CA LYS A 157 -22.66 -6.30 14.57
C LYS A 157 -22.89 -7.25 13.41
N LEU A 158 -24.14 -7.63 13.19
CA LEU A 158 -24.54 -8.46 12.05
C LEU A 158 -24.56 -7.62 10.77
N MET A 159 -23.96 -8.13 9.69
CA MET A 159 -23.86 -7.44 8.40
C MET A 159 -24.22 -8.37 7.25
N SER A 160 -24.99 -7.86 6.28
CA SER A 160 -25.23 -8.58 5.04
C SER A 160 -23.96 -8.62 4.18
N ARG A 161 -23.93 -9.50 3.18
CA ARG A 161 -22.82 -9.56 2.22
C ARG A 161 -22.63 -8.26 1.42
N LYS A 162 -23.73 -7.55 1.14
CA LYS A 162 -23.69 -6.29 0.38
C LYS A 162 -23.09 -5.17 1.23
N ASP A 163 -23.34 -5.22 2.53
CA ASP A 163 -22.86 -4.23 3.49
C ASP A 163 -21.47 -4.57 4.03
N PHE A 164 -21.02 -5.82 3.84
CA PHE A 164 -19.66 -6.24 4.14
C PHE A 164 -18.70 -5.64 3.11
N PRO A 165 -17.84 -4.68 3.50
CA PRO A 165 -16.99 -4.00 2.53
C PRO A 165 -15.97 -5.01 1.97
N ALA A 166 -16.00 -5.25 0.66
CA ALA A 166 -15.00 -6.08 0.01
C ALA A 166 -13.60 -5.50 0.30
N GLY A 167 -12.75 -6.26 0.99
CA GLY A 167 -11.41 -5.81 1.44
C GLY A 167 -11.29 -5.52 2.93
N LEU A 168 -12.40 -5.38 3.67
CA LEU A 168 -12.40 -5.46 5.13
C LEU A 168 -12.52 -6.93 5.55
N ALA A 169 -11.52 -7.76 5.22
CA ALA A 169 -11.24 -8.87 6.12
C ALA A 169 -11.11 -8.23 7.51
N GLY A 170 -11.98 -8.59 8.46
CA GLY A 170 -12.03 -7.91 9.75
C GLY A 170 -10.61 -7.85 10.31
N TYR A 171 -10.01 -6.67 10.32
CA TYR A 171 -8.72 -6.48 10.98
C TYR A 171 -9.06 -6.52 12.47
N VAL A 172 -8.91 -7.71 13.04
CA VAL A 172 -9.30 -7.98 14.41
C VAL A 172 -8.21 -7.49 15.34
N LEU A 173 -8.58 -6.58 16.23
CA LEU A 173 -7.80 -6.23 17.42
C LEU A 173 -8.04 -7.35 18.47
N GLY A 174 -6.98 -7.92 19.04
CA GLY A 174 -7.08 -9.05 19.97
C GLY A 174 -7.26 -10.42 19.32
N ASN A 175 -7.64 -11.45 20.10
CA ASN A 175 -7.84 -12.80 19.56
C ASN A 175 -8.88 -12.78 18.43
N CYS A 176 -8.46 -13.21 17.24
CA CYS A 176 -9.20 -12.90 16.02
C CYS A 176 -10.50 -13.70 15.94
N ILE A 177 -11.67 -13.05 15.95
CA ILE A 177 -12.98 -13.68 15.78
C ILE A 177 -13.61 -13.24 14.45
N GLY A 178 -13.84 -14.18 13.55
CA GLY A 178 -14.68 -13.98 12.36
C GLY A 178 -15.93 -14.85 12.44
N GLY A 179 -17.12 -14.26 12.31
CA GLY A 179 -18.38 -15.01 12.39
C GLY A 179 -19.12 -15.08 11.07
N ASN A 180 -19.55 -16.26 10.65
CA ASN A 180 -20.60 -16.41 9.63
C ASN A 180 -21.91 -16.76 10.34
N ALA A 181 -23.00 -16.18 9.87
CA ALA A 181 -24.30 -16.33 10.52
C ALA A 181 -25.45 -16.39 9.51
N THR A 182 -26.59 -16.91 9.97
CA THR A 182 -27.89 -16.75 9.35
C THR A 182 -28.32 -15.28 9.31
N ALA A 183 -29.34 -14.97 8.52
CA ALA A 183 -29.85 -13.60 8.37
C ALA A 183 -30.42 -12.99 9.65
N ASP A 184 -30.90 -13.82 10.57
CA ASP A 184 -31.39 -13.41 11.89
C ASP A 184 -30.28 -13.42 12.96
N GLY A 185 -29.06 -13.84 12.61
CA GLY A 185 -27.93 -13.93 13.52
C GLY A 185 -28.04 -15.03 14.58
N LYS A 186 -29.07 -15.88 14.55
CA LYS A 186 -29.31 -16.85 15.63
C LYS A 186 -28.50 -18.13 15.48
N GLU A 187 -27.95 -18.40 14.32
CA GLU A 187 -27.16 -19.61 14.07
C GLU A 187 -25.94 -19.29 13.21
N GLY A 188 -24.84 -19.98 13.47
CA GLY A 188 -23.63 -19.80 12.70
C GLY A 188 -22.40 -20.43 13.35
N PHE A 189 -21.24 -19.91 12.99
CA PHE A 189 -19.98 -20.27 13.65
C PHE A 189 -19.03 -19.09 13.74
N PHE A 190 -18.22 -19.10 14.78
CA PHE A 190 -17.05 -18.24 14.93
C PHE A 190 -15.78 -19.00 14.55
N MET A 191 -14.85 -18.32 13.89
CA MET A 191 -13.46 -18.74 13.75
C MET A 191 -12.62 -17.93 14.73
N LEU A 192 -11.86 -18.61 15.59
CA LEU A 192 -11.03 -18.00 16.62
C LEU A 192 -9.58 -18.41 16.46
N LEU A 193 -8.64 -17.46 16.36
CA LEU A 193 -7.20 -17.77 16.33
C LEU A 193 -6.61 -17.82 17.75
N ASP A 194 -5.85 -18.88 18.06
CA ASP A 194 -5.06 -18.92 19.28
C ASP A 194 -3.71 -18.22 19.08
N ARG A 195 -3.62 -16.98 19.56
CA ARG A 195 -2.43 -16.14 19.37
C ARG A 195 -1.14 -16.72 19.97
N ARG A 196 -1.24 -17.63 20.95
CA ARG A 196 -0.07 -18.28 21.58
C ARG A 196 0.80 -19.04 20.56
N PHE A 197 0.20 -19.48 19.46
CA PHE A 197 0.87 -20.30 18.45
C PHE A 197 1.63 -19.51 17.39
N TYR A 198 1.52 -18.18 17.39
CA TYR A 198 1.99 -17.36 16.27
C TYR A 198 3.23 -16.53 16.58
N ASP A 199 3.88 -16.70 17.75
CA ASP A 199 5.01 -15.89 18.23
C ASP A 199 4.84 -14.38 17.94
N GLY A 200 3.59 -13.93 18.11
CA GLY A 200 3.18 -12.55 17.88
C GLY A 200 2.99 -12.10 16.43
N ARG A 201 3.12 -12.99 15.45
CA ARG A 201 2.80 -12.72 14.04
C ARG A 201 1.53 -13.47 13.66
N PRO A 202 0.33 -13.07 14.15
CA PRO A 202 -0.89 -13.76 13.82
C PRO A 202 -1.23 -13.57 12.34
N PRO A 203 -1.82 -14.57 11.69
CA PRO A 203 -2.39 -14.38 10.38
C PRO A 203 -3.69 -13.55 10.47
N VAL A 204 -4.09 -12.97 9.36
CA VAL A 204 -5.35 -12.22 9.19
C VAL A 204 -6.48 -13.20 8.90
N ILE A 205 -7.61 -13.13 9.60
CA ILE A 205 -8.81 -13.91 9.24
C ILE A 205 -9.65 -13.09 8.27
N GLY A 206 -9.84 -13.61 7.06
CA GLY A 206 -10.83 -13.11 6.12
C GLY A 206 -12.15 -13.88 6.20
N PRO A 207 -13.22 -13.38 5.58
CA PRO A 207 -14.52 -14.07 5.47
C PRO A 207 -14.45 -15.39 4.68
N GLY A 208 -13.28 -15.73 4.17
CA GLY A 208 -12.97 -16.98 3.51
C GLY A 208 -12.02 -17.89 4.29
N GLY A 209 -11.28 -17.47 5.31
CA GLY A 209 -10.28 -18.32 5.98
C GLY A 209 -9.10 -17.54 6.57
N ILE A 210 -8.03 -18.23 6.94
CA ILE A 210 -6.80 -17.61 7.49
C ILE A 210 -5.87 -17.20 6.34
N CYS A 211 -5.38 -15.97 6.37
CA CYS A 211 -4.42 -15.40 5.43
C CYS A 211 -3.17 -14.95 6.18
N PHE A 212 -2.01 -15.52 5.88
CA PHE A 212 -0.76 -15.08 6.50
C PHE A 212 -0.33 -13.71 5.93
N SER A 213 0.21 -12.86 6.81
CA SER A 213 0.76 -11.57 6.41
C SER A 213 2.00 -11.76 5.53
N LYS A 214 2.36 -10.70 4.78
CA LYS A 214 3.57 -10.64 3.95
C LYS A 214 4.84 -10.98 4.75
N ASP A 215 4.88 -10.64 6.03
CA ASP A 215 6.04 -10.89 6.89
C ASP A 215 6.16 -12.38 7.24
N ILE A 216 5.05 -13.05 7.57
CA ILE A 216 5.05 -14.51 7.78
C ILE A 216 5.41 -15.23 6.48
N CYS A 217 4.86 -14.77 5.35
CA CYS A 217 5.14 -15.31 4.03
C CYS A 217 6.59 -15.10 3.56
N ARG A 218 7.23 -13.98 3.92
CA ARG A 218 8.66 -13.69 3.64
C ARG A 218 9.61 -14.58 4.43
N LEU A 219 9.17 -15.07 5.58
CA LEU A 219 9.96 -15.92 6.46
C LEU A 219 9.87 -17.39 6.10
N ILE A 220 9.00 -17.80 5.16
CA ILE A 220 8.94 -19.20 4.72
C ILE A 220 10.16 -19.53 3.85
N LYS A 221 11.29 -19.72 4.52
CA LYS A 221 12.52 -20.27 3.96
C LYS A 221 12.45 -21.79 3.99
N GLN A 222 13.19 -22.43 3.09
CA GLN A 222 13.36 -23.87 3.12
C GLN A 222 13.90 -24.31 4.49
N GLY A 223 13.09 -25.08 5.23
CA GLY A 223 13.47 -25.61 6.55
C GLY A 223 12.60 -25.13 7.71
N GLU A 224 12.06 -23.91 7.63
CA GLU A 224 11.20 -23.36 8.68
C GLU A 224 9.79 -23.98 8.63
N VAL A 225 9.22 -24.25 9.81
CA VAL A 225 7.87 -24.80 9.97
C VAL A 225 7.00 -23.73 10.62
N ILE A 226 6.05 -23.20 9.87
CA ILE A 226 5.00 -22.37 10.46
C ILE A 226 4.02 -23.30 11.16
N LYS A 227 3.79 -23.03 12.44
CA LYS A 227 2.74 -23.66 13.22
C LYS A 227 1.62 -22.65 13.39
N GLY A 228 0.39 -23.13 13.40
CA GLY A 228 -0.73 -22.31 13.80
C GLY A 228 -1.88 -23.14 14.32
N GLN A 229 -2.73 -22.47 15.07
CA GLN A 229 -3.91 -23.05 15.68
C GLN A 229 -5.09 -22.11 15.54
N PHE A 230 -6.26 -22.68 15.27
CA PHE A 230 -7.53 -21.98 15.31
C PHE A 230 -8.64 -22.91 15.81
N TYR A 231 -9.76 -22.30 16.19
CA TYR A 231 -10.96 -22.96 16.64
C TYR A 231 -12.13 -22.56 15.75
N ILE A 232 -13.00 -23.52 15.43
CA ILE A 232 -14.31 -23.25 14.82
C ILE A 232 -15.36 -23.55 15.88
N ILE A 233 -16.16 -22.55 16.23
CA ILE A 233 -17.06 -22.59 17.38
C ILE A 233 -18.47 -22.34 16.85
N PRO A 234 -19.26 -23.39 16.62
CA PRO A 234 -20.65 -23.24 16.25
C PRO A 234 -21.45 -22.56 17.37
N PHE A 235 -22.52 -21.89 16.99
CA PHE A 235 -23.45 -21.31 17.94
C PHE A 235 -24.89 -21.41 17.43
N LYS A 236 -25.81 -21.47 18.39
CA LYS A 236 -27.26 -21.36 18.21
C LYS A 236 -27.81 -20.56 19.39
N GLY A 237 -28.60 -19.53 19.13
CA GLY A 237 -29.08 -18.58 20.14
C GLY A 237 -28.14 -17.38 20.32
N ASP A 238 -27.74 -17.11 21.56
CA ASP A 238 -26.98 -15.90 21.91
C ASP A 238 -25.52 -15.97 21.41
N ALA A 239 -25.29 -15.38 20.25
CA ALA A 239 -24.00 -15.29 19.60
C ALA A 239 -22.96 -14.52 20.45
N ALA A 240 -23.38 -13.47 21.19
CA ALA A 240 -22.48 -12.63 21.97
C ALA A 240 -21.99 -13.37 23.23
N ALA A 241 -22.90 -14.05 23.92
CA ALA A 241 -22.54 -14.91 25.05
C ALA A 241 -21.59 -16.03 24.61
N LYS A 242 -21.87 -16.68 23.47
CA LYS A 242 -21.00 -17.74 22.95
C LYS A 242 -19.62 -17.20 22.56
N ALA A 243 -19.53 -16.02 21.93
CA ALA A 243 -18.26 -15.39 21.58
C ALA A 243 -17.43 -15.05 22.82
N LYS A 244 -18.03 -14.47 23.87
CA LYS A 244 -17.36 -14.15 25.14
C LYS A 244 -16.81 -15.40 25.82
N MET A 245 -17.64 -16.45 25.91
CA MET A 245 -17.24 -17.74 26.49
C MET A 245 -16.10 -18.38 25.69
N ALA A 246 -16.19 -18.36 24.36
CA ALA A 246 -15.14 -18.88 23.47
C ALA A 246 -13.79 -18.19 23.69
N VAL A 247 -13.77 -16.86 23.76
CA VAL A 247 -12.56 -16.08 24.03
C VAL A 247 -12.00 -16.42 25.40
N ALA A 248 -12.83 -16.43 26.45
CA ALA A 248 -12.39 -16.72 27.81
C ALA A 248 -11.77 -18.13 27.94
N ARG A 249 -12.27 -19.10 27.17
CA ARG A 249 -11.85 -20.51 27.25
C ARG A 249 -10.63 -20.83 26.41
N PHE A 250 -10.62 -20.39 25.16
CA PHE A 250 -9.64 -20.81 24.16
C PHE A 250 -8.53 -19.82 23.94
N CYS A 251 -8.71 -18.59 24.40
CA CYS A 251 -7.67 -17.58 24.32
C CYS A 251 -7.06 -17.30 25.68
N SER A 252 -5.76 -17.04 25.69
CA SER A 252 -5.14 -16.37 26.83
C SER A 252 -5.72 -14.95 26.94
N PRO A 253 -5.90 -14.40 28.15
CA PRO A 253 -5.91 -12.94 28.30
C PRO A 253 -4.68 -12.42 27.57
N ASP A 254 -4.90 -11.43 26.70
CA ASP A 254 -3.85 -10.84 25.89
C ASP A 254 -2.68 -10.51 26.82
N PRO A 255 -1.47 -11.07 26.65
CA PRO A 255 -0.33 -10.60 27.43
C PRO A 255 -0.16 -9.14 27.02
N ALA A 256 -0.65 -8.25 27.88
CA ALA A 256 -0.92 -6.83 27.64
C ALA A 256 0.29 -5.97 27.24
N GLY A 257 1.40 -6.57 26.79
CA GLY A 257 2.63 -5.89 26.43
C GLY A 257 3.34 -6.36 25.16
N ARG A 258 2.97 -7.48 24.50
CA ARG A 258 3.75 -7.94 23.32
C ARG A 258 3.36 -7.27 22.00
N TRP A 259 2.14 -6.74 21.88
CA TRP A 259 1.63 -6.09 20.65
C TRP A 259 0.86 -4.81 20.95
N ASP A 260 1.33 -4.06 21.94
CA ASP A 260 0.90 -2.67 22.10
C ASP A 260 1.48 -1.90 20.90
N LEU A 261 0.83 -1.98 19.75
CA LEU A 261 1.13 -1.14 18.57
C LEU A 261 0.91 0.33 18.92
N PHE A 262 0.08 0.60 19.94
CA PHE A 262 0.06 1.90 20.61
C PHE A 262 1.30 2.16 21.47
N ALA A 263 2.07 1.18 21.94
CA ALA A 263 3.36 1.44 22.58
C ALA A 263 4.40 1.94 21.57
N ASP A 264 4.42 1.45 20.32
CA ASP A 264 5.30 2.04 19.29
C ASP A 264 4.84 3.46 18.95
N TYR A 265 3.54 3.68 18.79
CA TYR A 265 2.96 5.03 18.68
C TYR A 265 3.34 5.92 19.89
N ARG A 266 3.13 5.46 21.12
CA ARG A 266 3.49 6.18 22.37
C ARG A 266 5.00 6.40 22.47
N LYS A 267 5.83 5.48 21.97
CA LYS A 267 7.29 5.65 21.88
C LYS A 267 7.62 6.77 20.91
N ARG A 268 7.03 6.80 19.71
CA ARG A 268 7.23 7.89 18.74
C ARG A 268 6.79 9.24 19.31
N VAL A 269 5.62 9.30 19.94
CA VAL A 269 5.12 10.50 20.63
C VAL A 269 6.09 10.95 21.74
N ARG A 270 6.85 10.05 22.34
CA ARG A 270 7.80 10.36 23.43
C ARG A 270 9.25 10.54 22.96
N GLN A 271 9.55 10.32 21.69
CA GLN A 271 10.90 10.54 21.18
C GLN A 271 11.13 12.04 20.95
N PRO A 272 12.28 12.59 21.39
CA PRO A 272 12.66 13.95 21.05
C PRO A 272 12.88 14.08 19.55
N LEU A 273 12.53 15.25 19.01
CA LEU A 273 12.73 15.60 17.62
C LEU A 273 14.21 15.88 17.36
N ASN A 274 14.93 14.89 16.83
CA ASN A 274 16.39 14.99 16.63
C ASN A 274 16.79 15.99 15.53
N SER A 275 15.87 16.34 14.62
CA SER A 275 16.12 17.31 13.55
C SER A 275 15.61 18.73 13.87
N PHE A 276 15.20 18.97 15.12
CA PHE A 276 14.68 20.25 15.56
C PHE A 276 15.59 20.92 16.58
N ALA A 277 15.54 22.25 16.62
CA ALA A 277 16.12 23.06 17.67
C ALA A 277 15.17 24.21 18.06
N ILE A 278 15.31 24.71 19.28
CA ILE A 278 14.62 25.91 19.78
C ILE A 278 15.17 27.11 19.01
N ALA A 279 14.32 27.75 18.22
CA ALA A 279 14.65 28.96 17.47
C ALA A 279 14.35 30.25 18.25
N ALA A 280 13.43 30.17 19.23
CA ALA A 280 13.18 31.24 20.18
C ALA A 280 12.49 30.72 21.44
N GLU A 281 12.78 31.33 22.58
CA GLU A 281 12.09 31.09 23.83
C GLU A 281 11.91 32.40 24.60
N ASN A 282 10.71 32.63 25.12
CA ASN A 282 10.40 33.77 25.95
C ASN A 282 9.39 33.42 27.06
N SER A 283 8.87 34.42 27.76
CA SER A 283 7.90 34.25 28.85
C SER A 283 6.53 33.77 28.37
N GLU A 284 6.19 33.92 27.09
CA GLU A 284 4.90 33.54 26.53
C GLU A 284 4.92 32.18 25.84
N LEU A 285 5.98 31.86 25.11
CA LEU A 285 6.08 30.62 24.33
C LEU A 285 7.51 30.13 24.12
N THR A 286 7.62 28.88 23.69
CA THR A 286 8.80 28.27 23.09
C THR A 286 8.48 27.93 21.63
N ALA A 287 9.35 28.35 20.73
CA ALA A 287 9.26 28.06 19.30
C ALA A 287 10.45 27.20 18.87
N ALA A 288 10.18 26.02 18.33
CA ALA A 288 11.18 25.15 17.73
C ALA A 288 11.01 25.13 16.20
N ALA A 289 12.11 24.88 15.50
CA ALA A 289 12.12 24.71 14.05
C ALA A 289 12.98 23.52 13.65
N GLY A 290 12.63 22.86 12.56
CA GLY A 290 13.35 21.66 12.12
C GLY A 290 12.78 21.00 10.89
N GLY A 291 13.08 19.70 10.75
CA GLY A 291 12.69 18.86 9.65
C GLY A 291 11.18 18.65 9.51
N THR A 292 10.80 17.73 8.62
CA THR A 292 9.40 17.50 8.26
C THR A 292 8.75 16.31 8.96
N GLU A 293 9.20 15.98 10.18
CA GLU A 293 8.75 14.86 11.02
C GLU A 293 7.32 15.03 11.57
N GLN A 294 6.71 13.93 12.03
CA GLN A 294 5.40 13.95 12.71
C GLN A 294 5.52 14.60 14.10
N VAL A 295 4.90 15.77 14.28
CA VAL A 295 4.84 16.47 15.57
C VAL A 295 3.46 16.32 16.20
N PHE A 296 3.39 15.52 17.27
CA PHE A 296 2.17 15.36 18.06
C PHE A 296 2.12 16.41 19.18
N PRO A 297 0.92 16.68 19.74
CA PRO A 297 0.79 17.68 20.80
C PRO A 297 1.64 17.37 22.04
N GLN A 298 1.91 16.08 22.30
CA GLN A 298 2.71 15.63 23.45
C GLN A 298 4.19 15.42 23.11
N THR A 299 4.61 15.65 21.86
CA THR A 299 6.00 15.45 21.43
C THR A 299 6.95 16.33 22.27
N PRO A 300 8.00 15.77 22.90
CA PRO A 300 8.99 16.57 23.58
C PRO A 300 9.70 17.52 22.59
N LEU A 301 9.76 18.80 22.94
CA LEU A 301 10.59 19.75 22.20
C LEU A 301 12.08 19.45 22.41
N PRO A 302 12.94 19.76 21.43
CA PRO A 302 14.39 19.61 21.56
C PRO A 302 14.96 20.55 22.63
N ARG A 303 16.24 20.35 22.97
CA ARG A 303 16.98 21.21 23.92
C ARG A 303 17.98 22.14 23.25
N GLU A 304 18.45 21.79 22.06
CA GLU A 304 19.40 22.61 21.32
C GLU A 304 18.76 23.95 20.95
N ILE A 305 19.51 25.06 21.11
CA ILE A 305 19.05 26.40 20.76
C ILE A 305 19.84 26.87 19.54
N ILE A 306 19.12 27.35 18.52
CA ILE A 306 19.71 27.93 17.32
C ILE A 306 19.40 29.42 17.23
N PRO A 307 20.36 30.25 16.78
CA PRO A 307 20.13 31.69 16.64
C PRO A 307 19.32 32.05 15.39
N CYS A 308 19.15 31.11 14.45
CA CYS A 308 18.51 31.34 13.15
C CYS A 308 18.10 30.01 12.51
N ILE A 309 16.93 29.99 11.84
CA ILE A 309 16.49 28.88 11.00
C ILE A 309 17.30 28.93 9.70
N ARG A 310 18.10 27.89 9.44
CA ARG A 310 18.95 27.81 8.25
C ARG A 310 18.41 26.80 7.25
N LEU A 311 18.21 27.25 6.02
CA LEU A 311 17.79 26.43 4.90
C LEU A 311 18.78 26.55 3.75
N GLU A 312 18.85 25.49 2.94
CA GLU A 312 19.74 25.43 1.78
C GLU A 312 18.96 25.04 0.54
N SER A 313 19.20 25.74 -0.56
CA SER A 313 18.44 25.58 -1.79
C SER A 313 19.32 25.75 -3.02
N ALA A 314 19.08 24.97 -4.05
CA ALA A 314 19.40 25.37 -5.41
C ALA A 314 18.37 26.41 -5.89
N GLN A 315 18.63 27.02 -7.04
CA GLN A 315 17.61 27.78 -7.76
C GLN A 315 16.53 26.81 -8.30
N ASN A 316 15.32 27.31 -8.51
CA ASN A 316 14.18 26.51 -8.97
C ASN A 316 13.77 25.37 -8.03
N GLN A 317 13.75 25.64 -6.72
CA GLN A 317 13.45 24.66 -5.67
C GLN A 317 12.52 25.25 -4.60
N SER A 318 11.66 24.41 -4.01
CA SER A 318 11.01 24.71 -2.73
C SER A 318 11.82 24.10 -1.58
N VAL A 319 12.06 24.88 -0.53
CA VAL A 319 12.63 24.43 0.74
C VAL A 319 11.61 24.54 1.86
N PHE A 320 11.76 23.71 2.88
CA PHE A 320 10.75 23.52 3.93
C PHE A 320 11.40 23.54 5.31
N SER A 321 10.68 24.09 6.29
CA SER A 321 10.97 23.93 7.72
C SER A 321 9.64 23.77 8.44
N GLN A 322 9.55 22.87 9.41
CA GLN A 322 8.45 22.97 10.37
C GLN A 322 8.77 24.02 11.43
N ILE A 323 7.73 24.65 11.95
CA ILE A 323 7.75 25.55 13.11
C ILE A 323 6.75 24.98 14.11
N VAL A 324 7.22 24.72 15.32
CA VAL A 324 6.42 24.14 16.41
C VAL A 324 6.34 25.16 17.53
N LEU A 325 5.13 25.51 17.93
CA LEU A 325 4.89 26.40 19.06
C LEU A 325 4.35 25.61 20.24
N LYS A 326 4.96 25.84 21.41
CA LYS A 326 4.45 25.42 22.71
C LYS A 326 4.29 26.65 23.58
N THR A 327 3.05 26.92 24.00
CA THR A 327 2.76 28.11 24.78
C THR A 327 2.84 27.86 26.29
N LYS A 328 3.19 28.90 27.05
CA LYS A 328 3.22 28.91 28.53
C LYS A 328 1.94 29.52 29.12
N LYS A 329 1.13 30.20 28.30
CA LYS A 329 -0.19 30.75 28.64
C LYS A 329 -1.14 30.66 27.45
N GLU A 330 -2.43 30.92 27.64
CA GLU A 330 -3.34 31.00 26.51
C GLU A 330 -2.99 32.18 25.59
N LEU A 331 -2.86 31.91 24.29
CA LEU A 331 -2.69 32.90 23.24
C LEU A 331 -3.84 32.76 22.23
N ARG A 332 -4.32 33.89 21.70
CA ARG A 332 -5.49 33.94 20.82
C ARG A 332 -5.13 34.50 19.44
N ASP A 333 -5.88 34.07 18.43
CA ASP A 333 -5.75 34.50 17.03
C ASP A 333 -4.30 34.46 16.54
N ILE A 334 -3.67 33.28 16.64
CA ILE A 334 -2.30 33.08 16.21
C ILE A 334 -2.20 33.25 14.69
N ARG A 335 -1.28 34.12 14.26
CA ARG A 335 -0.98 34.42 12.86
C ARG A 335 0.53 34.52 12.65
N PHE A 336 0.93 34.46 11.39
CA PHE A 336 2.31 34.61 10.98
C PHE A 336 2.43 35.70 9.91
N THR A 337 3.48 36.51 9.99
CA THR A 337 3.92 37.35 8.89
C THR A 337 5.31 36.93 8.47
N LEU A 338 5.51 36.79 7.16
CA LEU A 338 6.77 36.36 6.55
C LEU A 338 7.38 37.58 5.84
N ASP A 339 8.59 37.95 6.21
CA ASP A 339 9.32 39.04 5.57
C ASP A 339 10.65 38.52 5.03
N PHE A 340 10.72 38.32 3.72
CA PHE A 340 11.91 37.90 2.99
C PHE A 340 12.12 38.86 1.81
N PRO A 341 12.96 39.91 1.96
CA PRO A 341 13.07 41.00 0.97
C PRO A 341 13.44 40.56 -0.46
N THR A 342 14.00 39.36 -0.59
CA THR A 342 14.53 38.83 -1.85
C THR A 342 13.88 37.53 -2.29
N LEU A 343 12.94 36.97 -1.50
CA LEU A 343 12.26 35.70 -1.76
C LEU A 343 10.76 35.86 -1.49
N ASN A 344 10.00 36.24 -2.52
CA ASN A 344 8.61 36.68 -2.34
C ASN A 344 7.57 35.55 -2.33
N ASP A 345 7.92 34.32 -2.74
CA ASP A 345 6.99 33.17 -2.69
C ASP A 345 7.26 32.33 -1.43
N CYS A 346 6.88 32.92 -0.29
CA CYS A 346 6.92 32.30 1.03
C CYS A 346 5.51 31.99 1.52
N ARG A 347 5.32 30.83 2.15
CA ARG A 347 4.02 30.38 2.65
C ARG A 347 4.17 29.68 3.98
N ILE A 348 3.12 29.75 4.77
CA ILE A 348 3.01 29.01 6.01
C ILE A 348 1.63 28.35 6.10
N ASN A 349 1.63 27.08 6.49
CA ASN A 349 0.44 26.25 6.57
C ASN A 349 0.36 25.58 7.94
N ARG A 350 -0.80 25.59 8.59
CA ARG A 350 -0.99 24.83 9.83
C ARG A 350 -1.07 23.35 9.52
N ILE A 351 -0.42 22.52 10.33
CA ILE A 351 -0.49 21.07 10.20
C ILE A 351 -1.65 20.57 11.06
N LEU A 352 -2.75 20.15 10.44
CA LEU A 352 -3.89 19.58 11.14
C LEU A 352 -3.77 18.06 11.23
N PRO A 353 -4.37 17.48 12.28
CA PRO A 353 -4.35 16.04 12.42
C PRO A 353 -5.43 15.42 11.50
N ALA A 354 -5.07 14.37 10.77
CA ALA A 354 -5.95 13.56 9.95
C ALA A 354 -6.37 12.30 10.72
N PRO A 355 -7.66 12.00 10.86
CA PRO A 355 -8.12 10.79 11.52
C PRO A 355 -7.78 9.55 10.68
N SER A 356 -7.51 8.43 11.31
CA SER A 356 -7.41 7.12 10.66
C SER A 356 -8.17 6.08 11.46
N ASP A 357 -9.25 5.55 10.88
CA ASP A 357 -10.10 4.52 11.50
C ASP A 357 -9.61 3.09 11.23
N TYR A 358 -8.61 2.93 10.37
CA TYR A 358 -8.20 1.63 9.87
C TYR A 358 -6.99 1.11 10.68
N PRO A 359 -6.83 -0.22 10.88
CA PRO A 359 -5.60 -0.86 11.36
C PRO A 359 -4.79 -1.60 10.24
N ALA A 360 -4.94 -1.23 8.97
CA ALA A 360 -4.61 -1.93 7.71
C ALA A 360 -3.13 -2.18 7.40
N THR A 361 -2.19 -1.64 8.16
CA THR A 361 -0.78 -1.99 7.97
C THR A 361 -0.33 -2.93 9.08
N SER A 362 0.81 -3.60 8.90
CA SER A 362 1.50 -4.35 9.97
C SER A 362 1.76 -3.52 11.25
N PHE A 363 1.44 -2.22 11.23
CA PHE A 363 1.57 -1.30 12.36
C PHE A 363 0.24 -1.00 13.08
N ALA A 364 -0.93 -1.41 12.55
CA ALA A 364 -2.27 -1.27 13.15
C ALA A 364 -2.56 -0.01 14.00
N MET A 365 -2.09 1.17 13.55
CA MET A 365 -2.30 2.41 14.30
C MET A 365 -3.60 3.10 13.85
N ALA A 366 -4.63 3.01 14.68
CA ALA A 366 -5.75 3.94 14.65
C ALA A 366 -5.38 5.19 15.46
N GLY A 367 -5.80 6.37 15.02
CA GLY A 367 -5.46 7.62 15.70
C GLY A 367 -5.55 8.85 14.81
N VAL A 368 -4.99 9.96 15.29
CA VAL A 368 -4.97 11.23 14.56
C VAL A 368 -3.53 11.61 14.28
N PHE A 369 -3.20 11.81 13.00
CA PHE A 369 -1.82 12.00 12.53
C PHE A 369 -1.63 13.41 11.95
N PRO A 370 -0.62 14.19 12.37
CA PRO A 370 -0.37 15.53 11.83
C PRO A 370 0.04 15.45 10.35
N ASP A 371 -0.89 15.73 9.44
CA ASP A 371 -0.66 15.52 8.01
C ASP A 371 -1.32 16.56 7.09
N ILE A 372 -2.43 17.19 7.48
CA ILE A 372 -3.18 18.09 6.60
C ILE A 372 -2.56 19.49 6.62
N LEU A 373 -2.20 20.05 5.46
CA LEU A 373 -1.67 21.41 5.34
C LEU A 373 -2.78 22.44 5.08
N SER A 374 -3.32 22.99 6.18
CA SER A 374 -4.44 23.94 6.17
C SER A 374 -3.97 25.40 6.21
N SER A 375 -4.92 26.33 6.29
CA SER A 375 -4.64 27.75 6.53
C SER A 375 -3.90 27.96 7.86
N PRO A 376 -3.02 28.97 7.95
CA PRO A 376 -2.10 29.11 9.07
C PRO A 376 -2.75 29.56 10.37
N GLU A 377 -3.96 30.11 10.34
CA GLU A 377 -4.59 30.72 11.51
C GLU A 377 -4.95 29.66 12.56
N LEU A 378 -4.76 30.00 13.83
CA LEU A 378 -5.20 29.20 14.97
C LEU A 378 -5.92 30.09 15.99
N PRO A 379 -7.23 29.92 16.21
CA PRO A 379 -8.01 30.80 17.10
C PRO A 379 -7.51 30.83 18.54
N VAL A 380 -7.09 29.68 19.08
CA VAL A 380 -6.58 29.57 20.45
C VAL A 380 -5.44 28.55 20.47
N LEU A 381 -4.32 28.94 21.09
CA LEU A 381 -3.24 28.05 21.49
C LEU A 381 -3.20 28.08 23.02
N SER A 382 -3.51 26.95 23.67
CA SER A 382 -3.48 26.83 25.13
C SER A 382 -2.34 25.93 25.59
N PRO A 383 -1.82 26.09 26.82
CA PRO A 383 -0.81 25.19 27.36
C PRO A 383 -1.28 23.73 27.42
N ASP A 384 -2.57 23.52 27.70
CA ASP A 384 -3.17 22.20 27.84
C ASP A 384 -3.34 21.46 26.51
N ALA A 385 -3.44 22.20 25.40
CA ALA A 385 -3.53 21.62 24.06
C ALA A 385 -2.21 20.99 23.60
N GLY A 386 -1.07 21.35 24.21
CA GLY A 386 0.26 20.89 23.83
C GLY A 386 0.85 21.66 22.64
N ASN A 387 1.70 20.99 21.86
CA ASN A 387 2.34 21.58 20.69
C ASN A 387 1.37 21.78 19.54
N ALA A 388 1.54 22.89 18.82
CA ALA A 388 0.96 23.11 17.49
C ALA A 388 2.07 23.28 16.46
N ALA A 389 1.87 22.78 15.23
CA ALA A 389 2.89 22.78 14.19
C ALA A 389 2.41 23.46 12.90
N TRP A 390 3.35 24.11 12.23
CA TRP A 390 3.19 24.77 10.94
C TRP A 390 4.32 24.37 10.00
N LEU A 391 4.05 24.34 8.71
CA LEU A 391 5.05 24.15 7.67
C LEU A 391 5.35 25.48 6.98
N LEU A 392 6.57 25.99 7.13
CA LEU A 392 7.14 27.04 6.31
C LEU A 392 7.57 26.45 4.97
N THR A 393 7.16 27.07 3.87
CA THR A 393 7.62 26.76 2.51
C THR A 393 8.18 28.04 1.89
N ILE A 394 9.39 27.97 1.35
CA ILE A 394 10.01 29.05 0.59
C ILE A 394 10.36 28.52 -0.79
N PHE A 395 9.76 29.10 -1.84
CA PHE A 395 10.17 28.80 -3.21
C PHE A 395 11.27 29.77 -3.65
N VAL A 396 12.37 29.21 -4.15
CA VAL A 396 13.51 29.93 -4.73
C VAL A 396 13.39 29.90 -6.25
N PRO A 397 13.05 31.02 -6.92
CA PRO A 397 12.96 31.10 -8.37
C PRO A 397 14.25 30.69 -9.10
N GLU A 398 14.12 30.24 -10.35
CA GLU A 398 15.22 29.78 -11.23
C GLU A 398 16.33 30.83 -11.44
N LYS A 399 16.00 32.12 -11.36
CA LYS A 399 16.94 33.24 -11.59
C LYS A 399 17.35 33.95 -10.29
N THR A 400 17.12 33.33 -9.13
CA THR A 400 17.53 33.91 -7.84
C THR A 400 19.04 34.02 -7.79
N ARG A 401 19.57 35.19 -7.42
CA ARG A 401 21.01 35.40 -7.25
C ARG A 401 21.55 34.44 -6.18
N PRO A 402 22.68 33.75 -6.39
CA PRO A 402 23.30 32.94 -5.35
C PRO A 402 23.74 33.78 -4.15
N GLY A 403 23.70 33.21 -2.94
CA GLY A 403 24.09 33.89 -1.70
C GLY A 403 23.19 33.58 -0.52
N ILE A 404 23.31 34.37 0.55
CA ILE A 404 22.49 34.24 1.76
C ILE A 404 21.34 35.24 1.69
N HIS A 405 20.12 34.73 1.71
CA HIS A 405 18.88 35.50 1.71
C HIS A 405 18.28 35.46 3.11
N LYS A 406 18.33 36.60 3.82
CA LYS A 406 17.80 36.71 5.19
C LYS A 406 16.34 37.11 5.17
N GLY A 407 15.59 36.65 6.17
CA GLY A 407 14.23 37.05 6.43
C GLY A 407 13.83 36.84 7.88
N THR A 408 12.60 37.20 8.20
CA THR A 408 12.03 37.05 9.53
C THR A 408 10.63 36.46 9.46
N ILE A 409 10.28 35.72 10.51
CA ILE A 409 8.97 35.10 10.69
C ILE A 409 8.43 35.61 12.01
N ALA A 410 7.47 36.53 11.97
CA ALA A 410 6.85 37.05 13.18
C ALA A 410 5.63 36.20 13.53
N VAL A 411 5.54 35.77 14.79
CA VAL A 411 4.37 35.11 15.37
C VAL A 411 3.55 36.18 16.10
N LEU A 412 2.27 36.29 15.75
CA LEU A 412 1.35 37.25 16.35
C LEU A 412 0.30 36.53 17.17
N SER A 413 -0.12 37.14 18.29
CA SER A 413 -1.36 36.83 18.98
C SER A 413 -2.26 38.07 18.92
N GLY A 414 -3.35 37.97 18.16
CA GLY A 414 -4.13 39.14 17.76
C GLY A 414 -3.27 40.12 16.95
N LYS A 415 -3.02 41.32 17.50
CA LYS A 415 -2.16 42.35 16.89
C LYS A 415 -0.75 42.41 17.49
N LYS A 416 -0.48 41.67 18.58
CA LYS A 416 0.79 41.71 19.29
C LYS A 416 1.76 40.70 18.70
N THR A 417 2.95 41.14 18.30
CA THR A 417 4.07 40.23 18.02
C THR A 417 4.54 39.59 19.32
N VAL A 418 4.44 38.26 19.41
CA VAL A 418 4.82 37.48 20.60
C VAL A 418 6.16 36.78 20.42
N CYS A 419 6.62 36.60 19.18
CA CYS A 419 7.91 36.00 18.86
C CYS A 419 8.37 36.43 17.45
N ILE A 420 9.68 36.55 17.23
CA ILE A 420 10.28 36.75 15.91
C ILE A 420 11.34 35.67 15.72
N LEU A 421 11.22 34.88 14.66
CA LEU A 421 12.18 33.84 14.29
C LEU A 421 13.01 34.35 13.10
N PRO A 422 14.33 34.57 13.27
CA PRO A 422 15.20 34.86 12.14
C PRO A 422 15.38 33.60 11.28
N ALA A 423 15.40 33.80 9.96
CA ALA A 423 15.60 32.73 8.99
C ALA A 423 16.55 33.17 7.88
N GLU A 424 17.33 32.22 7.34
CA GLU A 424 18.17 32.44 6.17
C GLU A 424 18.11 31.26 5.20
N VAL A 425 18.12 31.58 3.91
CA VAL A 425 18.21 30.61 2.83
C VAL A 425 19.52 30.83 2.07
N LYS A 426 20.40 29.83 2.10
CA LYS A 426 21.59 29.79 1.24
C LYS A 426 21.20 29.28 -0.14
N VAL A 427 21.28 30.13 -1.15
CA VAL A 427 21.02 29.81 -2.55
C VAL A 427 22.34 29.48 -3.25
N TYR A 428 22.47 28.26 -3.74
CA TYR A 428 23.63 27.81 -4.51
C TYR A 428 23.61 28.33 -5.96
N ASP A 429 24.80 28.38 -6.57
CA ASP A 429 24.98 28.84 -7.97
C ASP A 429 24.69 27.74 -9.00
N PHE A 430 23.52 27.12 -8.86
CA PHE A 430 22.97 26.24 -9.88
C PHE A 430 21.45 26.09 -9.69
N ALA A 431 20.78 25.74 -10.78
CA ALA A 431 19.35 25.47 -10.79
C ALA A 431 19.07 23.97 -10.90
N LEU A 432 18.03 23.51 -10.19
CA LEU A 432 17.44 22.21 -10.50
C LEU A 432 16.75 22.27 -11.86
N PRO A 433 16.80 21.18 -12.65
CA PRO A 433 16.14 21.15 -13.95
C PRO A 433 14.63 21.39 -13.80
N ARG A 434 13.94 21.91 -14.83
CA ARG A 434 12.47 22.10 -14.74
C ARG A 434 11.71 20.80 -14.60
N SER A 435 12.20 19.74 -15.24
CA SER A 435 11.66 18.38 -15.13
C SER A 435 12.57 17.54 -14.26
N SER A 436 11.97 16.78 -13.34
CA SER A 436 12.68 15.78 -12.54
C SER A 436 13.19 14.62 -13.41
N ALA A 437 14.32 14.05 -13.03
CA ALA A 437 14.82 12.80 -13.59
C ALA A 437 13.98 11.59 -13.13
N PHE A 438 13.35 11.69 -11.95
CA PHE A 438 12.48 10.65 -11.41
C PHE A 438 11.06 10.77 -11.97
N ARG A 439 10.64 9.74 -12.70
CA ARG A 439 9.34 9.74 -13.35
C ARG A 439 8.23 9.37 -12.39
N THR A 440 7.54 10.36 -11.88
CA THR A 440 6.41 10.13 -10.99
C THR A 440 5.10 10.23 -11.74
N VAL A 441 4.11 9.40 -11.42
CA VAL A 441 2.75 9.71 -11.83
C VAL A 441 1.75 9.50 -10.70
N PHE A 442 1.15 10.62 -10.30
CA PHE A 442 0.24 10.72 -9.18
C PHE A 442 -1.15 11.04 -9.70
N LEU A 443 -1.94 10.00 -10.00
CA LEU A 443 -3.28 10.17 -10.57
C LEU A 443 -4.18 10.98 -9.65
N LEU A 444 -5.18 11.66 -10.24
CA LEU A 444 -6.18 12.45 -9.54
C LEU A 444 -7.55 11.79 -9.74
N TRP A 445 -7.90 10.84 -8.88
CA TRP A 445 -9.20 10.16 -8.89
C TRP A 445 -10.01 10.59 -7.69
N THR A 446 -11.09 11.33 -7.91
CA THR A 446 -12.04 11.70 -6.86
C THR A 446 -13.26 10.79 -6.83
N SER A 447 -13.81 10.54 -5.66
CA SER A 447 -15.10 9.86 -5.55
C SER A 447 -16.25 10.75 -6.06
N LYS A 448 -17.40 10.13 -6.32
CA LYS A 448 -18.61 10.85 -6.74
C LYS A 448 -19.02 11.96 -5.77
N ALA A 449 -18.81 11.76 -4.46
CA ALA A 449 -19.20 12.71 -3.42
C ALA A 449 -18.47 14.05 -3.52
N TYR A 450 -17.24 14.05 -4.02
CA TYR A 450 -16.39 15.25 -4.04
C TYR A 450 -16.15 15.82 -5.44
N ARG A 451 -16.65 15.16 -6.50
CA ARG A 451 -16.34 15.53 -7.89
C ARG A 451 -16.70 16.97 -8.23
N ALA A 452 -17.79 17.50 -7.69
CA ALA A 452 -18.25 18.87 -7.95
C ALA A 452 -17.37 19.95 -7.31
N GLN A 453 -16.58 19.59 -6.29
CA GLN A 453 -15.71 20.51 -5.56
C GLN A 453 -14.25 20.41 -6.03
N PHE A 454 -13.94 19.44 -6.89
CA PHE A 454 -12.59 19.12 -7.30
C PHE A 454 -12.17 19.93 -8.53
N ASP A 455 -11.29 20.90 -8.32
CA ASP A 455 -10.59 21.57 -9.41
C ASP A 455 -9.35 20.76 -9.81
N GLN A 456 -9.51 19.91 -10.83
CA GLN A 456 -8.41 19.09 -11.33
C GLN A 456 -7.22 19.95 -11.79
N TRP A 457 -7.44 21.11 -12.41
CA TRP A 457 -6.36 21.90 -12.98
C TRP A 457 -5.53 22.56 -11.86
N ALA A 458 -6.17 23.09 -10.81
CA ALA A 458 -5.42 23.59 -9.65
C ALA A 458 -4.49 22.52 -9.05
N HIS A 459 -4.93 21.26 -8.98
CA HIS A 459 -4.11 20.15 -8.45
C HIS A 459 -2.96 19.75 -9.38
N LEU A 460 -3.13 19.76 -10.71
CA LEU A 460 -2.03 19.47 -11.63
C LEU A 460 -0.96 20.58 -11.58
N LEU A 461 -1.36 21.86 -11.49
CA LEU A 461 -0.41 22.97 -11.28
C LEU A 461 0.38 22.78 -9.98
N ASP A 462 -0.32 22.36 -8.92
CA ASP A 462 0.28 22.13 -7.63
C ASP A 462 1.31 20.99 -7.64
N GLN A 463 0.99 19.87 -8.30
CA GLN A 463 1.93 18.76 -8.49
C GLN A 463 3.21 19.21 -9.22
N ARG A 464 3.11 20.06 -10.26
CA ARG A 464 4.29 20.60 -10.97
C ARG A 464 5.19 21.43 -10.06
N LYS A 465 4.61 22.24 -9.17
CA LYS A 465 5.38 22.99 -8.16
C LYS A 465 6.13 22.07 -7.20
N LEU A 466 5.60 20.87 -6.97
CA LEU A 466 6.22 19.81 -6.17
C LEU A 466 7.13 18.88 -7.00
N ARG A 467 7.40 19.22 -8.27
CA ARG A 467 8.19 18.43 -9.22
C ARG A 467 7.63 17.03 -9.47
N ILE A 468 6.34 16.84 -9.16
CA ILE A 468 5.60 15.63 -9.46
C ILE A 468 5.02 15.80 -10.86
N THR A 469 5.36 14.89 -11.75
CA THR A 469 4.80 14.89 -13.10
C THR A 469 3.30 14.64 -13.06
N THR A 470 2.57 15.49 -13.77
CA THR A 470 1.13 15.47 -13.70
C THR A 470 0.59 14.23 -14.42
N PRO A 471 -0.44 13.58 -13.87
CA PRO A 471 -1.07 12.42 -14.49
C PRO A 471 -1.95 12.78 -15.68
N THR A 472 -1.83 13.99 -16.24
CA THR A 472 -2.80 14.54 -17.20
C THR A 472 -3.03 13.52 -18.30
N GLU A 473 -4.23 12.95 -18.28
CA GLU A 473 -4.65 11.98 -19.26
C GLU A 473 -5.07 12.76 -20.50
N ILE A 474 -4.17 12.78 -21.50
CA ILE A 474 -4.43 13.49 -22.75
C ILE A 474 -5.45 12.66 -23.53
N ALA A 475 -6.65 13.22 -23.69
CA ALA A 475 -7.71 12.59 -24.46
C ALA A 475 -7.25 12.35 -25.91
N THR A 476 -7.52 11.16 -26.42
CA THR A 476 -7.15 10.73 -27.78
C THR A 476 -8.39 10.21 -28.51
N PRO A 477 -9.38 11.09 -28.77
CA PRO A 477 -10.61 10.68 -29.44
C PRO A 477 -10.29 10.09 -30.81
N CYS A 478 -10.86 8.93 -31.11
CA CYS A 478 -10.65 8.20 -32.35
C CYS A 478 -11.96 7.66 -32.94
N LYS A 479 -11.90 7.23 -34.20
CA LYS A 479 -12.96 6.48 -34.89
C LYS A 479 -12.82 4.97 -34.60
N ASN A 480 -13.82 4.17 -34.98
CA ASN A 480 -13.81 2.72 -34.76
C ASN A 480 -12.72 1.96 -35.55
N ASP A 481 -12.08 2.60 -36.52
CA ASP A 481 -10.93 2.07 -37.25
C ASP A 481 -9.59 2.46 -36.61
N GLY A 482 -9.60 3.19 -35.48
CA GLY A 482 -8.40 3.67 -34.78
C GLY A 482 -7.92 5.05 -35.23
N THR A 483 -8.57 5.68 -36.22
CA THR A 483 -8.14 6.98 -36.74
C THR A 483 -8.38 8.11 -35.74
N LEU A 484 -7.34 8.87 -35.40
CA LEU A 484 -7.43 10.01 -34.48
C LEU A 484 -8.33 11.10 -35.06
N ARG A 485 -9.26 11.63 -34.26
CA ARG A 485 -10.15 12.72 -34.67
C ARG A 485 -9.49 14.10 -34.60
N GLU A 486 -8.63 14.31 -33.62
CA GLU A 486 -8.04 15.62 -33.30
C GLU A 486 -6.51 15.53 -33.08
N PRO A 487 -5.71 15.14 -34.08
CA PRO A 487 -4.27 14.92 -33.94
C PRO A 487 -3.49 16.19 -33.52
N GLU A 488 -3.87 17.37 -34.02
CA GLU A 488 -3.21 18.64 -33.62
C GLU A 488 -3.49 19.03 -32.17
N ARG A 489 -4.69 18.73 -31.66
CA ARG A 489 -5.00 18.92 -30.24
C ARG A 489 -4.13 18.04 -29.36
N LEU A 490 -3.91 16.78 -29.74
CA LEU A 490 -2.99 15.86 -29.08
C LEU A 490 -1.56 16.43 -29.07
N LYS A 491 -1.06 16.91 -30.22
CA LYS A 491 0.27 17.53 -30.31
C LYS A 491 0.42 18.73 -29.37
N ASN A 492 -0.55 19.64 -29.38
CA ASN A 492 -0.54 20.84 -28.56
C ASN A 492 -0.61 20.51 -27.07
N ALA A 493 -1.42 19.51 -26.68
CA ALA A 493 -1.46 19.03 -25.30
C ALA A 493 -0.12 18.45 -24.84
N ILE A 494 0.54 17.61 -25.65
CA ILE A 494 1.86 17.04 -25.34
C ILE A 494 2.91 18.15 -25.19
N ARG A 495 3.00 19.07 -26.17
CA ARG A 495 3.93 20.21 -26.11
C ARG A 495 3.72 21.04 -24.86
N SER A 496 2.46 21.34 -24.53
CA SER A 496 2.11 22.15 -23.36
C SER A 496 2.49 21.47 -22.04
N SER A 497 2.23 20.17 -21.92
CA SER A 497 2.64 19.38 -20.73
C SER A 497 4.15 19.36 -20.55
N LEU A 498 4.90 19.06 -21.61
CA LEU A 498 6.36 19.00 -21.54
C LEU A 498 6.98 20.40 -21.26
N ALA A 499 6.44 21.46 -21.88
CA ALA A 499 6.87 22.83 -21.62
C ALA A 499 6.58 23.29 -20.19
N ALA A 500 5.53 22.76 -19.57
CA ALA A 500 5.17 23.01 -18.18
C ALA A 500 6.01 22.22 -17.16
N GLY A 501 6.92 21.35 -17.61
CA GLY A 501 7.85 20.61 -16.77
C GLY A 501 7.50 19.14 -16.53
N ASP A 502 6.42 18.62 -17.12
CA ASP A 502 6.07 17.20 -17.00
C ASP A 502 7.19 16.32 -17.61
N CYS A 503 7.69 15.33 -16.87
CA CYS A 503 8.73 14.43 -17.38
C CYS A 503 8.16 13.35 -18.33
N CYS A 504 6.86 13.06 -18.21
CA CYS A 504 6.13 12.12 -19.06
C CYS A 504 4.65 12.51 -19.21
N VAL A 505 3.98 11.96 -20.23
CA VAL A 505 2.58 12.25 -20.56
C VAL A 505 1.75 10.96 -20.70
N ARG A 506 0.57 10.93 -20.09
CA ARG A 506 -0.36 9.80 -20.20
C ARG A 506 -1.27 10.00 -21.40
N LEU A 507 -1.38 8.98 -22.24
CA LEU A 507 -2.43 8.96 -23.27
C LEU A 507 -3.68 8.32 -22.70
N GLY A 508 -4.84 8.83 -23.14
CA GLY A 508 -6.17 8.36 -22.76
C GLY A 508 -6.32 6.84 -22.79
N SER A 509 -7.17 6.33 -21.90
CA SER A 509 -7.49 4.90 -21.67
C SER A 509 -8.29 4.26 -22.81
N VAL A 510 -7.88 4.49 -24.06
CA VAL A 510 -8.51 3.97 -25.29
C VAL A 510 -8.53 2.44 -25.30
N PHE A 511 -7.56 1.80 -24.64
CA PHE A 511 -7.42 0.34 -24.60
C PHE A 511 -7.92 -0.32 -23.33
N MET A 512 -8.55 0.42 -22.41
CA MET A 512 -9.17 -0.24 -21.28
C MET A 512 -10.23 -1.23 -21.82
N TRP A 513 -10.22 -2.47 -21.30
CA TRP A 513 -11.12 -3.53 -21.77
C TRP A 513 -12.61 -3.18 -21.62
N ARG A 514 -12.98 -2.11 -20.90
CA ARG A 514 -14.36 -1.61 -20.79
C ARG A 514 -14.75 -0.68 -21.96
N PRO A 515 -14.01 0.40 -22.27
CA PRO A 515 -14.34 1.32 -23.36
C PRO A 515 -14.08 0.81 -24.78
N MET A 516 -13.33 -0.29 -24.97
CA MET A 516 -13.07 -0.81 -26.31
C MET A 516 -14.37 -1.25 -27.00
N PRO A 517 -14.72 -0.73 -28.19
CA PRO A 517 -16.07 -0.86 -28.76
C PRO A 517 -16.38 -2.25 -29.33
N PHE A 518 -15.41 -3.16 -29.36
CA PHE A 518 -15.53 -4.47 -30.00
C PHE A 518 -16.00 -5.55 -29.02
N LYS A 519 -16.90 -6.42 -29.50
CA LYS A 519 -17.34 -7.61 -28.77
C LYS A 519 -16.20 -8.62 -28.63
N ASP A 520 -15.52 -8.92 -29.75
CA ASP A 520 -14.28 -9.68 -29.76
C ASP A 520 -13.08 -8.73 -29.77
N LYS A 521 -12.44 -8.60 -28.61
CA LYS A 521 -11.30 -7.71 -28.40
C LYS A 521 -9.97 -8.33 -28.85
N THR A 522 -10.02 -9.52 -29.41
CA THR A 522 -8.89 -10.23 -30.02
C THR A 522 -9.12 -10.53 -31.51
N GLY A 523 -10.21 -10.05 -32.09
CA GLY A 523 -10.55 -10.23 -33.50
C GLY A 523 -9.90 -9.20 -34.44
N LYS A 524 -10.14 -9.36 -35.75
CA LYS A 524 -9.56 -8.52 -36.82
C LYS A 524 -9.90 -7.03 -36.70
N GLU A 525 -11.09 -6.70 -36.23
CA GLU A 525 -11.51 -5.30 -36.01
C GLU A 525 -10.66 -4.64 -34.93
N ALA A 526 -10.49 -5.32 -33.78
CA ALA A 526 -9.65 -4.85 -32.69
C ALA A 526 -8.18 -4.74 -33.11
N GLU A 527 -7.66 -5.71 -33.87
CA GLU A 527 -6.32 -5.65 -34.45
C GLU A 527 -6.13 -4.42 -35.32
N THR A 528 -7.04 -4.20 -36.28
CA THR A 528 -6.98 -3.07 -37.22
C THR A 528 -7.00 -1.74 -36.46
N PHE A 529 -7.92 -1.62 -35.50
CA PHE A 529 -8.03 -0.46 -34.62
C PHE A 529 -6.73 -0.19 -33.85
N ILE A 530 -6.20 -1.19 -33.14
CA ILE A 530 -4.99 -1.05 -32.31
C ILE A 530 -3.79 -0.65 -33.17
N LYS A 531 -3.60 -1.32 -34.31
CA LYS A 531 -2.48 -1.05 -35.22
C LYS A 531 -2.57 0.36 -35.81
N ASN A 532 -3.73 0.75 -36.32
CA ASN A 532 -3.91 2.08 -36.93
C ASN A 532 -3.73 3.21 -35.91
N TYR A 533 -4.37 3.10 -34.74
CA TYR A 533 -4.20 4.07 -33.66
C TYR A 533 -2.73 4.20 -33.23
N SER A 534 -2.05 3.06 -33.04
CA SER A 534 -0.66 3.06 -32.55
C SER A 534 0.31 3.70 -33.55
N ARG A 535 0.12 3.50 -34.86
CA ARG A 535 0.91 4.18 -35.90
C ARG A 535 0.78 5.69 -35.82
N GLN A 536 -0.44 6.20 -35.70
CA GLN A 536 -0.71 7.65 -35.67
C GLN A 536 -0.16 8.30 -34.40
N VAL A 537 -0.36 7.66 -33.24
CA VAL A 537 0.21 8.12 -31.97
C VAL A 537 1.74 8.11 -32.02
N TYR A 538 2.36 7.04 -32.52
CA TYR A 538 3.80 6.95 -32.63
C TYR A 538 4.37 8.01 -33.58
N ALA A 539 3.73 8.25 -34.74
CA ALA A 539 4.15 9.29 -35.68
C ALA A 539 4.15 10.68 -35.02
N ILE A 540 3.09 11.02 -34.28
CA ILE A 540 3.00 12.27 -33.51
C ILE A 540 4.09 12.35 -32.45
N LEU A 541 4.30 11.30 -31.67
CA LEU A 541 5.34 11.29 -30.63
C LEU A 541 6.75 11.42 -31.22
N LYS A 542 6.99 10.83 -32.39
CA LYS A 542 8.27 10.94 -33.11
C LYS A 542 8.51 12.37 -33.62
N GLU A 543 7.50 12.98 -34.23
CA GLU A 543 7.53 14.39 -34.66
C GLU A 543 7.88 15.33 -33.49
N LEU A 544 7.37 15.04 -32.29
CA LEU A 544 7.60 15.84 -31.08
C LEU A 544 8.85 15.46 -30.28
N ASN A 545 9.64 14.48 -30.73
CA ASN A 545 10.74 13.88 -29.96
C ASN A 545 10.30 13.48 -28.52
N ALA A 546 9.10 12.92 -28.41
CA ALA A 546 8.43 12.60 -27.15
C ALA A 546 8.18 11.09 -26.96
N VAL A 547 8.67 10.22 -27.86
CA VAL A 547 8.48 8.76 -27.78
C VAL A 547 8.91 8.20 -26.43
N ARG A 548 10.05 8.64 -25.88
CA ARG A 548 10.55 8.21 -24.57
C ARG A 548 9.92 8.94 -23.37
N LYS A 549 9.00 9.87 -23.62
CA LYS A 549 8.28 10.66 -22.62
C LYS A 549 6.81 10.27 -22.53
N VAL A 550 6.39 9.20 -23.19
CA VAL A 550 5.05 8.64 -23.03
C VAL A 550 5.12 7.39 -22.15
N TRP A 551 4.06 7.17 -21.40
CA TRP A 551 3.82 5.90 -20.71
C TRP A 551 2.48 5.38 -21.23
N PHE A 552 2.58 4.46 -22.19
CA PHE A 552 1.45 3.95 -22.93
C PHE A 552 0.82 2.78 -22.19
N LEU A 553 -0.07 3.09 -21.24
CA LEU A 553 -0.82 2.09 -20.48
C LEU A 553 -2.01 1.61 -21.31
N MET A 554 -1.98 0.35 -21.73
CA MET A 554 -3.12 -0.22 -22.47
C MET A 554 -4.22 -0.72 -21.54
N ALA A 555 -3.85 -1.51 -20.54
CA ALA A 555 -4.80 -2.03 -19.56
C ALA A 555 -4.18 -2.09 -18.17
N ASP A 556 -5.02 -1.82 -17.17
CA ASP A 556 -4.64 -1.81 -15.77
C ASP A 556 -4.76 -3.20 -15.15
N GLU A 557 -3.70 -3.66 -14.48
CA GLU A 557 -3.63 -4.86 -13.64
C GLU A 557 -4.24 -6.14 -14.24
N THR A 558 -3.92 -6.48 -15.49
CA THR A 558 -4.49 -7.67 -16.18
C THR A 558 -3.84 -8.99 -15.74
N HIS A 559 -3.97 -9.34 -14.47
CA HIS A 559 -3.41 -10.57 -13.88
C HIS A 559 -4.27 -11.81 -14.13
N ARG A 560 -5.56 -11.65 -14.48
CA ARG A 560 -6.46 -12.79 -14.77
C ARG A 560 -6.04 -13.46 -16.08
N PRO A 561 -5.92 -14.80 -16.15
CA PRO A 561 -5.39 -15.49 -17.34
C PRO A 561 -6.01 -15.06 -18.67
N LYS A 562 -7.35 -14.94 -18.73
CA LYS A 562 -8.06 -14.50 -19.95
C LYS A 562 -7.72 -13.06 -20.34
N LEU A 563 -7.66 -12.15 -19.36
CA LEU A 563 -7.31 -10.75 -19.60
C LEU A 563 -5.82 -10.60 -19.95
N ASN A 564 -4.98 -11.42 -19.34
CA ASN A 564 -3.54 -11.44 -19.58
C ASN A 564 -3.22 -11.81 -21.03
N LYS A 565 -3.75 -12.93 -21.53
CA LYS A 565 -3.59 -13.35 -22.95
C LYS A 565 -4.06 -12.30 -23.94
N MET A 566 -5.19 -11.68 -23.64
CA MET A 566 -5.73 -10.59 -24.46
C MET A 566 -4.80 -9.37 -24.45
N HIS A 567 -4.30 -8.95 -23.28
CA HIS A 567 -3.36 -7.83 -23.17
C HIS A 567 -2.04 -8.13 -23.88
N VAL A 568 -1.50 -9.34 -23.75
CA VAL A 568 -0.32 -9.82 -24.50
C VAL A 568 -0.53 -9.67 -26.00
N GLN A 569 -1.69 -10.06 -26.51
CA GLN A 569 -2.00 -9.92 -27.94
C GLN A 569 -2.04 -8.45 -28.38
N TRP A 570 -2.59 -7.56 -27.54
CA TRP A 570 -2.56 -6.12 -27.81
C TRP A 570 -1.13 -5.57 -27.83
N CYS A 571 -0.28 -5.98 -26.88
CA CYS A 571 1.13 -5.58 -26.89
C CYS A 571 1.81 -5.96 -28.20
N LYS A 572 1.57 -7.18 -28.70
CA LYS A 572 2.13 -7.66 -29.97
C LYS A 572 1.69 -6.78 -31.14
N TRP A 573 0.40 -6.49 -31.26
CA TRP A 573 -0.11 -5.62 -32.33
C TRP A 573 0.43 -4.20 -32.25
N VAL A 574 0.60 -3.64 -31.05
CA VAL A 574 1.27 -2.34 -30.87
C VAL A 574 2.71 -2.42 -31.36
N LYS A 575 3.47 -3.46 -30.98
CA LYS A 575 4.87 -3.62 -31.38
C LYS A 575 5.04 -3.90 -32.88
N GLU A 576 4.10 -4.60 -33.51
CA GLU A 576 4.06 -4.77 -34.98
C GLU A 576 3.81 -3.44 -35.70
N ALA A 577 2.97 -2.57 -35.13
CA ALA A 577 2.59 -1.30 -35.74
C ALA A 577 3.56 -0.15 -35.46
N ALA A 578 4.16 -0.14 -34.26
CA ALA A 578 5.03 0.91 -33.74
C ALA A 578 6.06 0.29 -32.76
N PRO A 579 7.14 -0.33 -33.27
CA PRO A 579 8.09 -1.09 -32.45
C PRO A 579 8.73 -0.30 -31.30
N GLU A 580 8.98 0.99 -31.53
CA GLU A 580 9.63 1.89 -30.57
C GLU A 580 8.67 2.54 -29.56
N LEU A 581 7.35 2.40 -29.72
CA LEU A 581 6.38 2.96 -28.78
C LEU A 581 6.48 2.20 -27.44
N PRO A 582 6.83 2.87 -26.32
CA PRO A 582 7.03 2.19 -25.06
C PRO A 582 5.69 1.81 -24.43
N ILE A 583 5.53 0.53 -24.11
CA ILE A 583 4.34 -0.02 -23.46
C ILE A 583 4.58 -0.04 -21.95
N PHE A 584 3.66 0.56 -21.20
CA PHE A 584 3.66 0.59 -19.74
C PHE A 584 2.69 -0.47 -19.19
N SER A 585 3.15 -1.27 -18.23
CA SER A 585 2.34 -2.33 -17.61
C SER A 585 2.39 -2.25 -16.09
N THR A 586 1.23 -2.11 -15.45
CA THR A 586 1.05 -2.34 -14.01
C THR A 586 0.96 -3.84 -13.71
N GLN A 587 1.76 -4.30 -12.74
CA GLN A 587 1.89 -5.70 -12.38
C GLN A 587 1.94 -5.86 -10.86
N ASN A 588 0.90 -6.43 -10.25
CA ASN A 588 0.88 -6.73 -8.81
C ASN A 588 1.84 -7.86 -8.41
N HIS A 589 2.33 -8.60 -9.40
CA HIS A 589 3.23 -9.74 -9.28
C HIS A 589 3.98 -9.92 -10.61
N PRO A 590 5.15 -10.60 -10.69
CA PRO A 590 5.90 -10.75 -11.94
C PRO A 590 5.09 -11.57 -12.97
N ALA A 591 4.30 -10.89 -13.80
CA ALA A 591 3.50 -11.49 -14.86
C ALA A 591 4.36 -11.59 -16.12
N PHE A 592 5.26 -12.58 -16.14
CA PHE A 592 6.31 -12.69 -17.15
C PHE A 592 5.80 -12.62 -18.59
N GLU A 593 4.63 -13.21 -18.89
CA GLU A 593 4.05 -13.19 -20.23
C GLU A 593 3.78 -11.76 -20.73
N ILE A 594 3.24 -10.88 -19.90
CA ILE A 594 3.08 -9.46 -20.25
C ILE A 594 4.42 -8.74 -20.23
N ALA A 595 5.28 -9.04 -19.26
CA ALA A 595 6.58 -8.39 -19.13
C ALA A 595 7.52 -8.66 -20.33
N ASP A 596 7.35 -9.79 -21.01
CA ASP A 596 8.07 -10.11 -22.25
C ASP A 596 7.69 -9.14 -23.39
N HIS A 597 6.53 -8.49 -23.33
CA HIS A 597 6.00 -7.60 -24.36
C HIS A 597 5.83 -6.13 -23.92
N ALA A 598 6.24 -5.77 -22.70
CA ALA A 598 6.19 -4.40 -22.18
C ALA A 598 7.61 -3.83 -22.02
N ASP A 599 7.76 -2.51 -22.11
CA ASP A 599 9.05 -1.82 -22.00
C ASP A 599 9.25 -1.20 -20.63
N ILE A 600 8.16 -0.72 -20.02
CA ILE A 600 8.13 -0.13 -18.68
C ILE A 600 7.36 -1.07 -17.75
N LEU A 601 8.08 -1.68 -16.82
CA LEU A 601 7.56 -2.68 -15.89
C LEU A 601 7.31 -2.03 -14.53
N CYS A 602 6.04 -1.84 -14.19
CA CYS A 602 5.62 -1.18 -12.96
C CYS A 602 5.01 -2.18 -11.98
N GLY A 603 5.51 -2.25 -10.75
CA GLY A 603 4.98 -3.17 -9.74
C GLY A 603 5.58 -2.95 -8.36
N PRO A 604 5.21 -3.74 -7.35
CA PRO A 604 5.81 -3.61 -6.03
C PRO A 604 7.30 -3.94 -6.10
N LEU A 605 8.11 -3.39 -5.18
CA LEU A 605 9.57 -3.53 -5.23
C LEU A 605 10.02 -5.00 -5.33
N SER A 606 9.30 -5.92 -4.67
CA SER A 606 9.55 -7.36 -4.77
C SER A 606 9.40 -7.91 -6.20
N SER A 607 8.38 -7.47 -6.93
CA SER A 607 8.15 -7.87 -8.32
C SER A 607 9.21 -7.27 -9.23
N VAL A 608 9.52 -5.98 -9.04
CA VAL A 608 10.56 -5.28 -9.80
C VAL A 608 11.92 -5.98 -9.66
N ASN A 609 12.30 -6.39 -8.45
CA ASN A 609 13.55 -7.12 -8.23
C ASN A 609 13.60 -8.45 -9.00
N VAL A 610 12.49 -9.20 -9.05
CA VAL A 610 12.41 -10.44 -9.84
C VAL A 610 12.53 -10.15 -11.34
N LEU A 611 11.83 -9.12 -11.83
CA LEU A 611 11.88 -8.72 -13.24
C LEU A 611 13.26 -8.19 -13.64
N ARG A 612 13.96 -7.48 -12.76
CA ARG A 612 15.34 -7.02 -12.96
C ARG A 612 16.31 -8.18 -13.10
N LYS A 613 16.17 -9.25 -12.29
CA LYS A 613 16.97 -10.46 -12.45
C LYS A 613 16.79 -11.12 -13.82
N LYS A 614 15.58 -11.05 -14.41
CA LYS A 614 15.30 -11.62 -15.74
C LYS A 614 15.78 -10.72 -16.89
N TYR A 615 15.47 -9.42 -16.84
CA TYR A 615 15.64 -8.52 -18.00
C TYR A 615 16.83 -7.54 -17.88
N GLY A 616 17.51 -7.47 -16.75
CA GLY A 616 18.67 -6.58 -16.55
C GLY A 616 18.32 -5.11 -16.78
N SER A 617 19.06 -4.44 -17.66
CA SER A 617 18.84 -3.03 -18.05
C SER A 617 18.04 -2.86 -19.35
N SER A 618 17.54 -3.95 -19.95
CA SER A 618 16.78 -3.90 -21.22
C SER A 618 15.35 -3.35 -21.08
N ARG A 619 14.93 -3.11 -19.84
CA ARG A 619 13.61 -2.60 -19.46
C ARG A 619 13.76 -1.40 -18.52
N GLU A 620 12.74 -0.56 -18.52
CA GLU A 620 12.58 0.50 -17.53
C GLU A 620 11.72 -0.04 -16.38
N TYR A 621 12.07 0.30 -15.14
CA TYR A 621 11.39 -0.23 -13.95
C TYR A 621 10.78 0.89 -13.12
N TRP A 622 9.54 0.70 -12.72
CA TRP A 622 8.79 1.63 -11.88
C TRP A 622 8.23 0.90 -10.66
N ILE A 623 8.10 1.63 -9.56
CA ILE A 623 7.48 1.10 -8.35
C ILE A 623 5.98 1.46 -8.31
N TYR A 624 5.17 0.49 -7.91
CA TYR A 624 3.78 0.66 -7.52
C TYR A 624 3.50 -0.18 -6.28
N GLU A 625 3.22 0.46 -5.15
CA GLU A 625 2.95 -0.23 -3.88
C GLU A 625 1.58 0.15 -3.30
N ASN A 626 0.54 0.32 -4.13
CA ASN A 626 -0.82 0.68 -3.67
C ASN A 626 -0.89 1.91 -2.72
N GLY A 627 0.14 2.76 -2.72
CA GLY A 627 0.28 3.88 -1.81
C GLY A 627 0.73 3.53 -0.38
N PHE A 628 1.14 2.30 -0.08
CA PHE A 628 1.61 1.91 1.27
C PHE A 628 2.73 2.80 1.83
N PRO A 629 3.74 3.23 1.04
CA PRO A 629 4.72 4.20 1.54
C PRO A 629 4.07 5.47 2.07
N PHE A 630 2.89 5.81 1.56
CA PHE A 630 2.10 6.97 1.92
C PHE A 630 0.95 6.67 2.88
N SER A 631 0.89 5.52 3.56
CA SER A 631 -0.15 5.35 4.58
C SER A 631 0.03 6.34 5.74
N LEU A 632 -1.06 6.82 6.34
CA LEU A 632 -0.99 7.65 7.55
C LEU A 632 -0.24 6.93 8.69
N GLY A 633 0.58 7.66 9.43
CA GLY A 633 1.42 7.13 10.51
C GLY A 633 2.69 6.40 10.06
N GLN A 634 2.94 6.29 8.75
CA GLN A 634 4.27 5.94 8.25
C GLN A 634 5.27 7.02 8.66
N SER A 635 6.52 6.61 8.93
CA SER A 635 7.59 7.58 9.13
C SER A 635 7.83 8.35 7.85
N GLU A 636 8.08 9.64 7.98
CA GLU A 636 8.31 10.57 6.87
C GLU A 636 9.50 10.16 6.02
N ILE A 637 10.51 9.55 6.65
CA ILE A 637 11.67 9.02 5.96
C ILE A 637 11.29 7.94 4.94
N VAL A 638 10.20 7.19 5.14
CA VAL A 638 9.74 6.17 4.19
C VAL A 638 9.32 6.83 2.88
N THR A 639 8.52 7.90 2.96
CA THR A 639 8.08 8.66 1.77
C THR A 639 9.22 9.45 1.14
N ARG A 640 10.05 10.14 1.93
CA ARG A 640 11.17 10.94 1.43
C ARG A 640 12.31 10.09 0.83
N SER A 641 12.64 8.96 1.44
CA SER A 641 13.72 8.09 0.92
C SER A 641 13.33 7.32 -0.34
N MET A 642 12.04 7.18 -0.65
CA MET A 642 11.56 6.34 -1.76
C MET A 642 12.21 6.68 -3.12
N PRO A 643 12.35 7.96 -3.55
CA PRO A 643 13.05 8.27 -4.79
C PRO A 643 14.53 7.86 -4.73
N LEU A 644 15.28 8.19 -3.67
CA LEU A 644 16.68 7.77 -3.53
C LEU A 644 16.86 6.24 -3.49
N ARG A 645 15.92 5.53 -2.84
CA ARG A 645 15.86 4.06 -2.89
C ARG A 645 15.65 3.55 -4.31
N SER A 646 14.82 4.24 -5.09
CA SER A 646 14.59 3.93 -6.50
C SER A 646 15.84 4.17 -7.32
N TYR A 647 16.50 5.31 -7.14
CA TYR A 647 17.75 5.68 -7.78
C TYR A 647 18.85 4.64 -7.54
N ARG A 648 19.11 4.27 -6.29
CA ARG A 648 20.09 3.22 -5.91
C ARG A 648 19.79 1.88 -6.59
N ASN A 649 18.52 1.58 -6.84
CA ASN A 649 18.08 0.33 -7.45
C ASN A 649 17.89 0.41 -8.97
N GLY A 650 18.29 1.49 -9.64
CA GLY A 650 18.09 1.66 -11.09
C GLY A 650 16.62 1.66 -11.50
N ILE A 651 15.74 2.17 -10.62
CA ILE A 651 14.31 2.31 -10.84
C ILE A 651 14.04 3.76 -11.26
N ALA A 652 13.43 3.92 -12.43
CA ALA A 652 13.29 5.22 -13.09
C ALA A 652 12.04 5.98 -12.66
N GLY A 653 11.07 5.33 -12.01
CA GLY A 653 9.82 6.00 -11.68
C GLY A 653 8.97 5.36 -10.59
N TYR A 654 7.89 6.07 -10.24
CA TYR A 654 6.89 5.67 -9.27
C TYR A 654 5.49 5.98 -9.78
N HIS A 655 4.58 5.01 -9.64
CA HIS A 655 3.18 5.15 -9.95
C HIS A 655 2.34 5.20 -8.67
N GLN A 656 1.44 6.17 -8.57
CA GLN A 656 0.45 6.31 -7.53
C GLN A 656 -0.95 6.36 -8.16
N TRP A 657 -1.77 5.35 -7.85
CA TRP A 657 -3.08 5.15 -8.47
C TRP A 657 -4.09 6.25 -8.15
N SER A 658 -3.93 6.96 -7.03
CA SER A 658 -4.62 8.22 -6.77
C SER A 658 -3.94 9.02 -5.66
N SER A 659 -4.05 10.34 -5.75
CA SER A 659 -3.67 11.30 -4.72
C SER A 659 -4.87 12.04 -4.12
N SER A 660 -6.07 11.84 -4.67
CA SER A 660 -7.28 12.60 -4.30
C SER A 660 -8.50 11.70 -4.12
N PHE A 661 -8.28 10.42 -3.78
CA PHE A 661 -9.37 9.47 -3.57
C PHE A 661 -10.01 9.68 -2.21
N TRP A 662 -10.85 10.70 -2.11
CA TRP A 662 -11.58 11.06 -0.89
C TRP A 662 -12.86 10.24 -0.78
N THR A 663 -13.12 9.66 0.38
CA THR A 663 -14.38 8.98 0.67
C THR A 663 -15.18 9.82 1.66
N ALA A 664 -16.50 9.64 1.62
CA ALA A 664 -17.38 10.20 2.63
C ALA A 664 -17.92 9.05 3.48
N GLU A 665 -18.04 9.27 4.77
CA GLU A 665 -18.78 8.39 5.65
C GLU A 665 -20.23 8.27 5.19
N HIS A 666 -20.73 7.02 5.10
CA HIS A 666 -22.10 6.75 4.70
C HIS A 666 -23.08 7.45 5.65
N GLY A 667 -23.97 8.27 5.08
CA GLY A 667 -25.05 8.94 5.81
C GLY A 667 -24.67 10.27 6.47
N THR A 668 -23.38 10.54 6.73
CA THR A 668 -22.95 11.82 7.36
C THR A 668 -22.33 12.81 6.37
N GLY A 669 -21.82 12.32 5.23
CA GLY A 669 -21.12 13.16 4.25
C GLY A 669 -19.76 13.66 4.74
N LYS A 670 -19.32 13.28 5.95
CA LYS A 670 -18.03 13.69 6.51
C LYS A 670 -16.89 13.00 5.78
N PHE A 671 -15.81 13.74 5.55
CA PHE A 671 -14.59 13.19 4.98
C PHE A 671 -14.08 12.01 5.80
N ARG A 672 -13.72 10.94 5.09
CA ARG A 672 -12.84 9.89 5.60
C ARG A 672 -11.63 9.79 4.67
N PRO A 673 -10.43 9.56 5.22
CA PRO A 673 -9.30 9.20 4.38
C PRO A 673 -9.69 7.99 3.54
N GLY A 674 -9.36 8.01 2.25
CA GLY A 674 -9.70 6.93 1.34
C GLY A 674 -9.07 5.60 1.71
N HIS A 675 -9.07 4.68 0.75
CA HIS A 675 -8.55 3.32 0.91
C HIS A 675 -7.13 3.28 1.54
N PHE A 676 -6.83 2.21 2.29
CA PHE A 676 -5.52 1.90 2.85
C PHE A 676 -4.92 3.01 3.75
N HIS A 677 -5.70 3.54 4.71
CA HIS A 677 -5.29 4.62 5.62
C HIS A 677 -4.88 5.92 4.92
N GLY A 678 -5.69 6.39 3.97
CA GLY A 678 -5.39 7.63 3.27
C GLY A 678 -4.19 7.52 2.33
N ALA A 679 -3.66 6.32 2.06
CA ALA A 679 -2.59 6.08 1.08
C ALA A 679 -2.91 6.63 -0.33
N ALA A 680 -4.21 6.79 -0.63
CA ALA A 680 -4.72 7.36 -1.88
C ALA A 680 -5.24 8.80 -1.75
N SER A 681 -5.06 9.42 -0.58
CA SER A 681 -5.47 10.78 -0.24
C SER A 681 -4.23 11.57 0.20
N LEU A 682 -3.43 12.01 -0.77
CA LEU A 682 -2.25 12.86 -0.55
C LEU A 682 -2.57 14.35 -0.68
N TYR A 683 -3.69 14.64 -1.31
CA TYR A 683 -4.45 15.87 -1.14
C TYR A 683 -5.61 15.61 -0.19
N TYR A 684 -6.07 16.67 0.45
CA TYR A 684 -7.27 16.71 1.27
C TYR A 684 -8.35 17.55 0.58
N PRO A 685 -9.63 17.28 0.90
CA PRO A 685 -10.73 18.07 0.36
C PRO A 685 -10.64 19.57 0.66
N PRO A 686 -11.29 20.43 -0.17
CA PRO A 686 -11.24 21.88 0.00
C PRO A 686 -11.75 22.41 1.34
N GLU A 687 -12.62 21.68 2.06
CA GLU A 687 -13.08 22.10 3.40
C GLU A 687 -11.96 22.24 4.43
N PHE A 688 -10.79 21.63 4.17
CA PHE A 688 -9.59 21.79 4.99
C PHE A 688 -8.69 22.95 4.55
N GLY A 689 -8.95 23.58 3.41
CA GLY A 689 -8.09 24.59 2.78
C GLY A 689 -8.38 26.04 3.20
N GLY A 690 -9.41 26.24 4.02
CA GLY A 690 -9.94 27.57 4.33
C GLY A 690 -10.79 28.15 3.20
N PRO A 691 -11.02 29.47 3.18
CA PRO A 691 -11.91 30.11 2.19
C PRO A 691 -11.35 30.07 0.76
N GLU A 692 -10.03 29.99 0.61
CA GLU A 692 -9.37 29.80 -0.67
C GLU A 692 -9.52 28.33 -1.08
N ARG A 693 -10.29 28.02 -2.13
CA ARG A 693 -10.48 26.66 -2.68
C ARG A 693 -9.24 26.11 -3.39
N ARG A 694 -8.08 26.18 -2.73
CA ARG A 694 -6.78 25.71 -3.23
C ARG A 694 -6.55 24.23 -2.87
N PRO A 695 -5.69 23.51 -3.61
CA PRO A 695 -5.27 22.16 -3.24
C PRO A 695 -4.72 22.12 -1.82
N VAL A 696 -5.25 21.24 -0.98
CA VAL A 696 -4.81 21.05 0.42
C VAL A 696 -3.83 19.88 0.44
N ARG A 697 -2.55 20.15 0.65
CA ARG A 697 -1.49 19.13 0.58
C ARG A 697 -1.43 18.30 1.86
N SER A 698 -0.85 17.10 1.77
CA SER A 698 -0.40 16.31 2.92
C SER A 698 1.08 16.53 3.23
N MET A 699 1.51 16.30 4.47
CA MET A 699 2.92 16.19 4.84
C MET A 699 3.62 15.06 4.08
N ARG A 700 2.93 13.93 3.88
CA ARG A 700 3.41 12.80 3.06
C ARG A 700 3.77 13.22 1.62
N LEU A 701 2.95 14.07 1.00
CA LEU A 701 3.21 14.60 -0.34
C LEU A 701 4.45 15.50 -0.36
N ILE A 702 4.61 16.38 0.64
CA ILE A 702 5.79 17.25 0.80
C ILE A 702 7.06 16.42 1.00
N ASN A 703 7.01 15.38 1.82
CA ASN A 703 8.15 14.49 2.05
C ASN A 703 8.56 13.76 0.77
N CYS A 704 7.61 13.27 -0.02
CA CYS A 704 7.93 12.69 -1.32
C CYS A 704 8.53 13.72 -2.29
N ALA A 705 7.99 14.94 -2.34
CA ALA A 705 8.52 16.01 -3.19
C ALA A 705 9.98 16.35 -2.83
N GLN A 706 10.31 16.41 -1.53
CA GLN A 706 11.69 16.55 -1.07
C GLN A 706 12.57 15.38 -1.52
N GLY A 707 12.07 14.15 -1.46
CA GLY A 707 12.80 12.98 -1.96
C GLY A 707 13.11 13.06 -3.45
N ILE A 708 12.18 13.61 -4.25
CA ILE A 708 12.39 13.83 -5.70
C ILE A 708 13.51 14.86 -5.93
N ILE A 709 13.52 15.93 -5.13
CA ILE A 709 14.58 16.94 -5.15
C ILE A 709 15.93 16.31 -4.77
N ASP A 710 15.96 15.51 -3.70
CA ASP A 710 17.18 14.81 -3.26
C ASP A 710 17.74 13.90 -4.38
N LEU A 711 16.86 13.22 -5.15
CA LEU A 711 17.25 12.44 -6.31
C LEU A 711 17.78 13.31 -7.46
N ASP A 712 17.15 14.45 -7.76
CA ASP A 712 17.63 15.36 -8.80
C ASP A 712 19.05 15.88 -8.49
N TYR A 713 19.38 16.12 -7.22
CA TYR A 713 20.74 16.41 -6.79
C TYR A 713 21.71 15.25 -7.10
N ALA A 714 21.31 14.01 -6.78
CA ALA A 714 22.12 12.83 -7.07
C ALA A 714 22.36 12.68 -8.59
N GLU A 715 21.37 12.99 -9.42
CA GLU A 715 21.49 12.92 -10.88
C GLU A 715 22.36 14.02 -11.48
N LEU A 716 22.29 15.23 -10.94
CA LEU A 716 23.22 16.31 -11.30
C LEU A 716 24.66 15.92 -10.96
N LEU A 717 24.89 15.36 -9.77
CA LEU A 717 26.20 14.89 -9.35
C LEU A 717 26.70 13.74 -10.23
N ARG A 718 25.85 12.75 -10.53
CA ARG A 718 26.19 11.67 -11.48
C ARG A 718 26.55 12.19 -12.86
N SER A 719 25.83 13.19 -13.36
CA SER A 719 26.13 13.81 -14.65
C SER A 719 27.48 14.53 -14.66
N LEU A 720 27.90 15.11 -13.53
CA LEU A 720 29.24 15.69 -13.38
C LEU A 720 30.33 14.62 -13.33
N ILE A 721 30.10 13.53 -12.61
CA ILE A 721 31.01 12.37 -12.53
C ILE A 721 31.24 11.78 -13.93
N VAL A 722 30.16 11.50 -14.68
CA VAL A 722 30.23 10.92 -16.03
C VAL A 722 30.98 11.81 -17.00
N ARG A 723 30.90 13.14 -16.86
CA ARG A 723 31.65 14.09 -17.69
C ARG A 723 33.13 14.20 -17.31
N ASN A 724 33.51 13.82 -16.10
CA ASN A 724 34.86 14.02 -15.58
C ASN A 724 35.38 12.80 -14.79
N PRO A 725 35.29 11.56 -15.33
CA PRO A 725 35.50 10.33 -14.56
C PRO A 725 36.91 10.23 -13.96
N ASP A 726 37.91 10.73 -14.68
CA ASP A 726 39.33 10.63 -14.29
C ASP A 726 39.85 11.86 -13.52
N SER A 727 39.00 12.86 -13.28
CA SER A 727 39.39 14.01 -12.46
C SER A 727 39.39 13.63 -10.97
N ALA A 728 40.25 14.26 -10.17
CA ALA A 728 40.24 14.06 -8.71
C ALA A 728 38.86 14.37 -8.11
N LYS A 729 38.24 15.48 -8.54
CA LYS A 729 36.88 15.87 -8.14
C LYS A 729 35.81 14.86 -8.58
N GLY A 730 35.95 14.28 -9.77
CA GLY A 730 35.04 13.25 -10.28
C GLY A 730 35.10 11.97 -9.45
N ARG A 731 36.30 11.52 -9.09
CA ARG A 731 36.49 10.37 -8.19
C ARG A 731 35.97 10.65 -6.77
N GLU A 732 36.24 11.83 -6.23
CA GLU A 732 35.74 12.26 -4.92
C GLU A 732 34.21 12.31 -4.91
N ALA A 733 33.60 12.94 -5.91
CA ALA A 733 32.15 12.99 -6.08
C ALA A 733 31.53 11.60 -6.22
N ALA A 734 32.16 10.70 -6.99
CA ALA A 734 31.70 9.32 -7.14
C ALA A 734 31.73 8.56 -5.81
N LYS A 735 32.84 8.69 -5.07
CA LYS A 735 32.97 8.11 -3.73
C LYS A 735 31.91 8.68 -2.77
N PHE A 736 31.78 10.00 -2.73
CA PHE A 736 30.80 10.69 -1.89
C PHE A 736 29.37 10.21 -2.18
N LEU A 737 28.98 10.16 -3.46
CA LEU A 737 27.66 9.70 -3.86
C LEU A 737 27.43 8.24 -3.42
N GLN A 738 28.41 7.37 -3.67
CA GLN A 738 28.32 5.95 -3.32
C GLN A 738 28.22 5.72 -1.80
N ASP A 739 29.05 6.41 -1.01
CA ASP A 739 29.07 6.32 0.44
C ASP A 739 27.71 6.78 1.03
N ASN A 740 27.20 7.93 0.57
CA ASN A 740 25.93 8.48 1.04
C ASN A 740 24.74 7.60 0.67
N LEU A 741 24.70 7.04 -0.55
CA LEU A 741 23.64 6.11 -0.95
C LEU A 741 23.63 4.84 -0.09
N ASN A 742 24.81 4.33 0.27
CA ASN A 742 24.94 3.16 1.15
C ASN A 742 24.51 3.47 2.60
N GLN A 743 24.79 4.67 3.09
CA GLN A 743 24.39 5.09 4.44
C GLN A 743 22.88 5.40 4.55
N LEU A 744 22.33 6.16 3.60
CA LEU A 744 20.94 6.64 3.62
C LEU A 744 19.94 5.54 3.25
N VAL A 745 20.36 4.60 2.42
CA VAL A 745 19.56 3.45 2.01
C VAL A 745 20.40 2.22 2.30
N PRO A 746 20.46 1.75 3.56
CA PRO A 746 21.12 0.47 3.83
C PRO A 746 20.48 -0.61 2.98
N ASP A 747 21.23 -1.67 2.67
CA ASP A 747 20.76 -2.79 1.88
C ASP A 747 19.49 -3.42 2.49
N ILE A 748 18.32 -2.98 2.03
CA ILE A 748 17.02 -3.60 2.33
C ILE A 748 16.87 -4.91 1.52
N ILE A 749 17.83 -5.20 0.64
CA ILE A 749 17.99 -6.49 -0.01
C ILE A 749 19.28 -7.09 0.58
N PRO A 750 19.23 -8.18 1.35
CA PRO A 750 20.45 -8.91 1.69
C PRO A 750 21.22 -9.16 0.39
N SER A 751 22.51 -8.83 0.38
CA SER A 751 23.41 -9.14 -0.73
C SER A 751 23.13 -10.56 -1.20
N ALA A 752 22.78 -10.70 -2.49
CA ALA A 752 22.50 -11.98 -3.12
C ALA A 752 23.74 -12.86 -3.11
#